data_AF-A0A182WV75-F1
#
_entry.id   AF-A0A182WV75-F1
#
_cell.length_a   1.000
_cell.length_b   1.000
_cell.length_c   1.000
_cell.angle_alpha   90.00
_cell.angle_beta   90.00
_cell.angle_gamma   90.00
#
_symmetry.space_group_name_H-M   'P 1'
#
loop_
_entity.id
_entity.type
_entity.pdbx_description
1 polymer ?
#
loop_
_entity_poly.entity_id
_entity_poly.type
_entity_poly.pdbx_seq_one_letter_code
_entity_poly.pdbx_strand_id
1 'polypeptide(L)'
;MLSGIGPAKHLRLKGIQPLANLAVGFNFQDHVAGGALTFLINHTETLSSKRIFTLENFVEYEHQHTGMMASTGACEAISFHDTTQPPNRANEAGWPDLELLLIGGTHAADRIYESNFNYKPETFNALFGDIERRGLEGYTVFPMILRPRSKGRIRLASADPFEHPIIQPNYLGDPYDLEVSVRGIRKAIELTKTNTLKSFDARLLDIPIPGCEQHRFDTDDYWKCFTRHVTYTIYHHVGTCKMGPASDRLAVVDPRLRVHGVKGLRVIDASVMPDIPAAHTNGPTIMIAEKGADMIKEDWSIKYLPLAAGILGMVSFSRPQDSLLSMLSFLQDGGERMSHELPSQPVVRPEYDFIIVGAGSAGSVLANRLSEVPDWSVLLIEAGPGENLLMDIPMAAHYLQNFNINWDYRTKPSDQYCLAFKNNQCRFPRGKVMGGSSVLNYMIYTRGNRRDFDHWADLGNPGWSYKEVLPYFKKLEHSVVPDANPAYAGKDGPLTISYPRFRSDTAKAFVQGAIEDGAPYVDYNGPTQIGVSYIQSTTKDGKRDSTNVAYLYDMRNRSNLHVKKNSQVTRILFDRSANRANGVRFFHAGRFHTVRARREVIVSSGAIGSPHLLMLSGIGPADHLRANGIKPIADLPVGHNFQDHTAAGGLTFLVNNTQTLTYKNVFRLDNFMKYQYDKRGPFTSTGGCEAIAFYDSERPGDPDGWPDYELLHIGGTIGADPTYEVNFNYKHKTFQTLFGEIQRRNYDGFTVFPLIMRPRSKGRISLNGSSPFQYPIIEPNYFDDPYDLDISVRAIRKAIELSRTGAMQRYNARLLDIPMPGCEHYRFDSDDYWKCFSRHATFTIYHHVGTCKMGPRKDPTAVVDARLRVHGVKGLRVIDASIMPDVPAGHTNAPTIMIGEKGADMIKQDWNELT
;
A
#
# COMPACT_ATOMS: atom_id res chain seq x y z
N MET A 1 50.79 24.20 -4.33
CA MET A 1 49.40 23.69 -4.27
C MET A 1 48.85 23.85 -5.67
N LEU A 2 48.80 22.88 -6.57
CA LEU A 2 48.16 21.58 -6.51
C LEU A 2 48.79 20.69 -7.60
N SER A 3 49.64 19.76 -7.18
CA SER A 3 50.06 18.60 -7.97
C SER A 3 50.09 17.44 -6.98
N GLY A 4 48.94 16.77 -6.82
CA GLY A 4 48.82 15.76 -5.77
C GLY A 4 47.42 15.20 -5.60
N ILE A 5 46.87 14.57 -6.63
CA ILE A 5 45.94 13.44 -6.45
C ILE A 5 46.27 12.43 -7.56
N GLY A 6 46.98 11.37 -7.17
CA GLY A 6 47.31 10.24 -8.04
C GLY A 6 46.06 9.43 -8.43
N PRO A 7 46.24 8.39 -9.27
CA PRO A 7 45.14 7.62 -9.84
C PRO A 7 44.29 7.02 -8.73
N ALA A 8 42.96 7.06 -8.91
CA ALA A 8 41.98 6.50 -8.00
C ALA A 8 42.32 5.03 -7.68
N LYS A 9 43.05 4.84 -6.58
CA LYS A 9 43.30 3.54 -5.98
C LYS A 9 41.96 2.95 -5.60
N HIS A 10 41.60 1.88 -6.30
CA HIS A 10 40.77 0.78 -5.83
C HIS A 10 39.78 1.11 -4.70
N LEU A 11 38.56 1.48 -5.08
CA LEU A 11 37.37 1.06 -4.35
C LEU A 11 37.22 -0.46 -4.52
N ARG A 12 38.10 -1.23 -3.88
CA ARG A 12 37.80 -2.62 -3.54
C ARG A 12 36.76 -2.56 -2.44
N LEU A 13 35.49 -2.60 -2.83
CA LEU A 13 34.40 -3.04 -1.96
C LEU A 13 34.82 -4.40 -1.39
N LYS A 14 35.32 -4.41 -0.16
CA LYS A 14 35.66 -5.64 0.57
C LYS A 14 34.37 -6.45 0.73
N GLY A 15 34.24 -7.51 -0.06
CA GLY A 15 33.09 -8.44 0.00
C GLY A 15 32.45 -8.79 -1.34
N ILE A 16 32.81 -8.12 -2.45
CA ILE A 16 32.34 -8.56 -3.78
C ILE A 16 33.28 -9.68 -4.24
N GLN A 17 32.81 -10.93 -4.16
CA GLN A 17 33.39 -12.02 -4.95
C GLN A 17 33.45 -11.57 -6.42
N PRO A 18 34.52 -11.89 -7.18
CA PRO A 18 34.57 -11.55 -8.59
C PRO A 18 33.26 -12.03 -9.23
N LEU A 19 32.49 -11.07 -9.75
CA LEU A 19 31.25 -11.31 -10.46
C LEU A 19 31.53 -12.40 -11.51
N ALA A 20 30.61 -13.36 -11.64
CA ALA A 20 30.66 -14.32 -12.73
C ALA A 20 30.92 -13.59 -14.05
N ASN A 21 31.71 -14.17 -14.95
CA ASN A 21 31.86 -13.67 -16.32
C ASN A 21 30.52 -13.81 -17.05
N LEU A 22 29.58 -12.90 -16.78
CA LEU A 22 28.26 -12.87 -17.40
C LEU A 22 28.40 -12.30 -18.81
N ALA A 23 27.73 -12.91 -19.78
CA ALA A 23 27.73 -12.49 -21.18
C ALA A 23 26.78 -11.31 -21.43
N VAL A 24 26.84 -10.27 -20.59
CA VAL A 24 26.03 -9.05 -20.77
C VAL A 24 26.39 -8.39 -22.10
N GLY A 25 25.37 -8.03 -22.87
CA GLY A 25 25.52 -7.41 -24.18
C GLY A 25 25.70 -8.40 -25.33
N PHE A 26 25.84 -9.71 -25.08
CA PHE A 26 25.87 -10.72 -26.15
C PHE A 26 24.46 -11.19 -26.51
N ASN A 27 24.27 -11.84 -27.66
CA ASN A 27 22.96 -12.33 -28.13
C ASN A 27 21.96 -11.21 -28.50
N PHE A 28 22.46 -10.08 -29.04
CA PHE A 28 21.60 -9.06 -29.61
C PHE A 28 20.84 -9.60 -30.83
N GLN A 29 19.52 -9.43 -30.85
CA GLN A 29 18.65 -9.87 -31.93
C GLN A 29 17.68 -8.77 -32.30
N ASP A 30 17.20 -8.79 -33.54
CA ASP A 30 16.20 -7.87 -34.07
C ASP A 30 15.46 -8.55 -35.22
N HIS A 31 14.21 -8.16 -35.45
CA HIS A 31 13.58 -8.46 -36.73
C HIS A 31 14.18 -7.52 -37.78
N VAL A 32 14.52 -8.08 -38.93
CA VAL A 32 15.21 -7.35 -39.98
C VAL A 32 14.38 -7.44 -41.25
N ALA A 33 14.10 -6.29 -41.86
CA ALA A 33 13.39 -6.23 -43.13
C ALA A 33 14.38 -6.28 -44.31
N GLY A 34 14.12 -7.18 -45.26
CA GLY A 34 14.89 -7.37 -46.49
C GLY A 34 14.64 -6.31 -47.57
N GLY A 35 14.39 -5.06 -47.16
CA GLY A 35 14.11 -3.93 -48.01
C GLY A 35 12.66 -3.46 -48.03
N ALA A 36 12.40 -2.40 -48.79
CA ALA A 36 11.11 -1.73 -48.94
C ALA A 36 10.64 -1.86 -50.40
N LEU A 37 9.75 -2.81 -50.68
CA LEU A 37 9.28 -3.08 -52.04
C LEU A 37 8.09 -2.19 -52.34
N THR A 38 8.27 -1.22 -53.24
CA THR A 38 7.17 -0.35 -53.65
C THR A 38 6.46 -0.93 -54.87
N PHE A 39 5.14 -1.06 -54.76
CA PHE A 39 4.25 -1.47 -55.82
C PHE A 39 3.37 -0.29 -56.26
N LEU A 40 3.43 0.07 -57.53
CA LEU A 40 2.57 1.07 -58.13
C LEU A 40 1.18 0.51 -58.38
N ILE A 41 0.13 1.32 -58.26
CA ILE A 41 -1.26 0.96 -58.57
C ILE A 41 -1.95 2.09 -59.36
N ASN A 42 -3.03 1.75 -60.07
CA ASN A 42 -3.87 2.70 -60.79
C ASN A 42 -5.12 3.04 -59.96
N HIS A 43 -4.98 3.89 -58.93
CA HIS A 43 -6.10 4.40 -58.13
C HIS A 43 -5.74 5.76 -57.51
N THR A 44 -6.74 6.56 -57.11
CA THR A 44 -6.58 7.96 -56.63
C THR A 44 -6.83 8.15 -55.13
N GLU A 45 -6.75 7.11 -54.32
CA GLU A 45 -7.10 7.14 -52.89
C GLU A 45 -6.00 6.62 -51.96
N THR A 46 -4.76 6.53 -52.45
CA THR A 46 -3.64 6.15 -51.57
C THR A 46 -3.31 7.23 -50.54
N LEU A 47 -2.83 6.79 -49.37
CA LEU A 47 -2.34 7.65 -48.30
C LEU A 47 -1.06 8.39 -48.73
N SER A 48 -1.16 9.71 -48.90
CA SER A 48 -0.02 10.60 -49.07
C SER A 48 -0.07 11.69 -48.00
N SER A 49 1.08 12.23 -47.59
CA SER A 49 1.11 13.29 -46.58
C SER A 49 0.27 14.51 -46.97
N LYS A 50 0.19 14.85 -48.25
CA LYS A 50 -0.68 15.92 -48.77
C LYS A 50 -2.17 15.65 -48.56
N ARG A 51 -2.59 14.38 -48.60
CA ARG A 51 -3.98 13.98 -48.35
C ARG A 51 -4.27 13.82 -46.87
N ILE A 52 -3.32 13.26 -46.10
CA ILE A 52 -3.51 13.03 -44.66
C ILE A 52 -3.59 14.36 -43.91
N PHE A 53 -2.62 15.26 -44.10
CA PHE A 53 -2.46 16.47 -43.29
C PHE A 53 -3.21 17.67 -43.88
N THR A 54 -4.53 17.56 -44.03
CA THR A 54 -5.43 18.67 -44.38
C THR A 54 -6.22 19.14 -43.16
N LEU A 55 -6.66 20.41 -43.17
CA LEU A 55 -7.50 20.95 -42.09
C LEU A 55 -8.83 20.17 -41.97
N GLU A 56 -9.41 19.76 -43.10
CA GLU A 56 -10.66 19.00 -43.14
C GLU A 56 -10.51 17.65 -42.43
N ASN A 57 -9.47 16.89 -42.76
CA ASN A 57 -9.20 15.61 -42.10
C ASN A 57 -8.87 15.81 -40.61
N PHE A 58 -8.28 16.96 -40.23
CA PHE A 58 -7.97 17.26 -38.83
C PHE A 58 -9.26 17.44 -38.03
N VAL A 59 -10.18 18.23 -38.57
CA VAL A 59 -11.50 18.47 -37.98
C VAL A 59 -12.32 17.18 -37.93
N GLU A 60 -12.27 16.33 -38.97
CA GLU A 60 -12.93 15.03 -38.95
C GLU A 60 -12.37 14.13 -37.84
N TYR A 61 -11.05 14.01 -37.74
CA TYR A 61 -10.41 13.19 -36.71
C TYR A 61 -10.68 13.71 -35.29
N GLU A 62 -10.65 15.03 -35.08
CA GLU A 62 -10.89 15.64 -33.77
C GLU A 62 -12.33 15.45 -33.29
N HIS A 63 -13.32 15.59 -34.18
CA HIS A 63 -14.73 15.49 -33.81
C HIS A 63 -15.30 14.07 -33.87
N GLN A 64 -14.87 13.26 -34.83
CA GLN A 64 -15.48 11.95 -35.12
C GLN A 64 -14.55 10.78 -34.79
N HIS A 65 -13.25 11.02 -34.64
CA HIS A 65 -12.23 9.99 -34.48
C HIS A 65 -12.22 8.98 -35.66
N THR A 66 -12.60 9.45 -36.85
CA THR A 66 -12.60 8.74 -38.13
C THR A 66 -11.73 9.46 -39.15
N GLY A 67 -11.75 9.01 -40.42
CA GLY A 67 -11.05 9.66 -41.52
C GLY A 67 -9.58 9.25 -41.66
N MET A 68 -8.87 9.87 -42.60
CA MET A 68 -7.49 9.47 -42.97
C MET A 68 -6.48 9.62 -41.83
N MET A 69 -6.69 10.54 -40.89
CA MET A 69 -5.83 10.71 -39.71
C MET A 69 -6.09 9.69 -38.60
N ALA A 70 -7.20 8.95 -38.66
CA ALA A 70 -7.41 7.77 -37.81
C ALA A 70 -6.64 6.53 -38.30
N SER A 71 -6.05 6.58 -39.50
CA SER A 71 -5.19 5.51 -40.01
C SER A 71 -3.95 5.35 -39.11
N THR A 72 -3.47 4.11 -38.97
CA THR A 72 -2.21 3.80 -38.27
C THR A 72 -0.97 4.31 -39.02
N GLY A 73 -1.16 5.00 -40.14
CA GLY A 73 -0.16 5.81 -40.83
C GLY A 73 0.89 5.00 -41.60
N ALA A 74 1.28 3.82 -41.13
CA ALA A 74 2.38 3.05 -41.70
C ALA A 74 2.14 1.54 -41.78
N CYS A 75 1.11 0.97 -41.17
CA CYS A 75 0.92 -0.49 -41.10
C CYS A 75 -0.57 -0.85 -41.26
N GLU A 76 -1.01 -1.11 -42.49
CA GLU A 76 -2.41 -1.40 -42.78
C GLU A 76 -2.73 -2.90 -42.72
N ALA A 77 -1.74 -3.75 -43.06
CA ALA A 77 -1.92 -5.19 -43.02
C ALA A 77 -0.60 -5.92 -42.74
N ILE A 78 -0.70 -7.09 -42.12
CA ILE A 78 0.41 -8.02 -41.90
C ILE A 78 0.01 -9.43 -42.30
N SER A 79 0.98 -10.24 -42.73
CA SER A 79 0.77 -11.67 -42.97
C SER A 79 2.00 -12.48 -42.55
N PHE A 80 1.76 -13.66 -41.97
CA PHE A 80 2.80 -14.55 -41.47
C PHE A 80 2.94 -15.76 -42.39
N HIS A 81 4.17 -16.11 -42.74
CA HIS A 81 4.48 -17.22 -43.64
C HIS A 81 5.55 -18.10 -43.01
N ASP A 82 5.32 -19.41 -43.04
CA ASP A 82 6.37 -20.41 -42.80
C ASP A 82 6.93 -20.81 -44.15
N THR A 83 8.04 -20.20 -44.53
CA THR A 83 8.69 -20.43 -45.82
C THR A 83 9.49 -21.73 -45.84
N THR A 84 9.61 -22.43 -44.71
CA THR A 84 10.34 -23.72 -44.59
C THR A 84 9.47 -24.94 -44.91
N GLN A 85 8.15 -24.78 -44.98
CA GLN A 85 7.21 -25.86 -45.27
C GLN A 85 6.70 -25.85 -46.72
N PRO A 86 6.42 -27.03 -47.31
CA PRO A 86 5.81 -27.10 -48.64
C PRO A 86 4.37 -26.58 -48.63
N PRO A 87 3.86 -26.03 -49.76
CA PRO A 87 2.56 -25.33 -49.83
C PRO A 87 1.34 -26.15 -49.37
N ASN A 88 1.43 -27.48 -49.39
CA ASN A 88 0.30 -28.39 -49.16
C ASN A 88 0.01 -28.69 -47.68
N ARG A 89 0.69 -28.02 -46.72
CA ARG A 89 0.50 -28.20 -45.26
C ARG A 89 0.03 -26.94 -44.51
N ALA A 90 -0.60 -25.99 -45.21
CA ALA A 90 -0.97 -24.67 -44.68
C ALA A 90 -1.91 -24.66 -43.44
N ASN A 91 -2.51 -25.80 -43.06
CA ASN A 91 -3.42 -25.93 -41.91
C ASN A 91 -2.81 -26.69 -40.70
N GLU A 92 -1.53 -27.07 -40.74
CA GLU A 92 -0.81 -27.58 -39.55
C GLU A 92 -0.26 -26.41 -38.71
N ALA A 93 -0.01 -26.61 -37.42
CA ALA A 93 0.56 -25.60 -36.53
C ALA A 93 2.00 -25.22 -36.96
N GLY A 94 2.13 -24.30 -37.92
CA GLY A 94 3.41 -23.81 -38.44
C GLY A 94 4.13 -22.84 -37.51
N TRP A 95 5.43 -22.64 -37.73
CA TRP A 95 6.25 -21.69 -36.97
C TRP A 95 6.83 -20.64 -37.94
N PRO A 96 6.14 -19.50 -38.13
CA PRO A 96 6.48 -18.56 -39.20
C PRO A 96 7.89 -18.00 -39.06
N ASP A 97 8.61 -17.95 -40.18
CA ASP A 97 9.95 -17.36 -40.28
C ASP A 97 9.96 -16.02 -41.03
N LEU A 98 8.82 -15.65 -41.63
CA LEU A 98 8.63 -14.44 -42.41
C LEU A 98 7.32 -13.72 -42.06
N GLU A 99 7.38 -12.40 -41.91
CA GLU A 99 6.22 -11.48 -41.90
C GLU A 99 6.27 -10.58 -43.15
N LEU A 100 5.15 -10.40 -43.83
CA LEU A 100 5.02 -9.32 -44.82
C LEU A 100 4.20 -8.20 -44.18
N LEU A 101 4.83 -7.04 -43.99
CA LEU A 101 4.21 -5.83 -43.46
C LEU A 101 3.87 -4.89 -44.62
N LEU A 102 2.59 -4.55 -44.76
CA LEU A 102 2.09 -3.62 -45.79
C LEU A 102 1.93 -2.22 -45.21
N ILE A 103 2.55 -1.27 -45.88
CA ILE A 103 2.44 0.17 -45.66
C ILE A 103 1.56 0.73 -46.77
N GLY A 104 0.39 1.25 -46.39
CA GLY A 104 -0.56 1.88 -47.31
C GLY A 104 -0.06 3.22 -47.82
N GLY A 105 -0.04 3.39 -49.14
CA GLY A 105 0.26 4.65 -49.79
C GLY A 105 1.73 4.96 -50.02
N THR A 106 1.98 6.15 -50.55
CA THR A 106 3.31 6.61 -50.99
C THR A 106 3.96 7.61 -50.06
N HIS A 107 3.40 7.84 -48.86
CA HIS A 107 4.02 8.67 -47.83
C HIS A 107 5.42 8.16 -47.42
N ALA A 108 5.74 6.88 -47.61
CA ALA A 108 7.09 6.35 -47.46
C ALA A 108 8.13 7.04 -48.37
N ALA A 109 7.68 7.72 -49.44
CA ALA A 109 8.49 8.54 -50.32
C ALA A 109 8.76 9.97 -49.80
N ASP A 110 8.19 10.37 -48.66
CA ASP A 110 8.46 11.67 -48.06
C ASP A 110 9.92 11.75 -47.58
N ARG A 111 10.59 12.86 -47.88
CA ARG A 111 12.00 13.08 -47.52
C ARG A 111 12.31 13.01 -46.04
N ILE A 112 11.31 13.07 -45.15
CA ILE A 112 11.52 12.82 -43.72
C ILE A 112 12.12 11.42 -43.47
N TYR A 113 11.73 10.43 -44.27
CA TYR A 113 12.22 9.06 -44.18
C TYR A 113 13.66 8.90 -44.68
N GLU A 114 14.15 9.80 -45.53
CA GLU A 114 15.56 9.88 -45.92
C GLU A 114 16.44 10.01 -44.68
N SER A 115 16.08 10.93 -43.77
CA SER A 115 16.79 11.18 -42.52
C SER A 115 16.50 10.13 -41.44
N ASN A 116 15.24 9.72 -41.27
CA ASN A 116 14.85 8.79 -40.20
C ASN A 116 15.49 7.40 -40.35
N PHE A 117 15.66 6.92 -41.59
CA PHE A 117 16.34 5.66 -41.89
C PHE A 117 17.80 5.85 -42.32
N ASN A 118 18.28 7.09 -42.33
CA ASN A 118 19.65 7.45 -42.70
C ASN A 118 20.07 6.86 -44.06
N TYR A 119 19.22 7.03 -45.08
CA TYR A 119 19.56 6.62 -46.44
C TYR A 119 20.70 7.47 -47.00
N LYS A 120 21.48 6.88 -47.91
CA LYS A 120 22.25 7.69 -48.85
C LYS A 120 21.29 8.40 -49.81
N PRO A 121 21.51 9.68 -50.14
CA PRO A 121 20.61 10.42 -51.03
C PRO A 121 20.36 9.73 -52.37
N GLU A 122 21.39 9.14 -52.98
CA GLU A 122 21.29 8.37 -54.22
C GLU A 122 20.41 7.13 -54.09
N THR A 123 20.47 6.43 -52.95
CA THR A 123 19.64 5.25 -52.67
C THR A 123 18.19 5.65 -52.42
N PHE A 124 17.94 6.73 -51.66
CA PHE A 124 16.59 7.24 -51.44
C PHE A 124 15.94 7.68 -52.75
N ASN A 125 16.68 8.44 -53.58
CA ASN A 125 16.19 8.88 -54.88
C ASN A 125 15.93 7.70 -55.84
N ALA A 126 16.73 6.62 -55.78
CA ALA A 126 16.48 5.41 -56.56
C ALA A 126 15.21 4.65 -56.11
N LEU A 127 14.91 4.62 -54.81
CA LEU A 127 13.73 3.95 -54.25
C LEU A 127 12.44 4.75 -54.43
N PHE A 128 12.50 6.07 -54.26
CA PHE A 128 11.31 6.91 -54.08
C PHE A 128 11.25 8.14 -55.00
N GLY A 129 12.35 8.51 -55.66
CA GLY A 129 12.44 9.76 -56.42
C GLY A 129 11.46 9.85 -57.59
N ASP A 130 11.15 8.73 -58.24
CA ASP A 130 10.15 8.68 -59.31
C ASP A 130 8.72 8.83 -58.78
N ILE A 131 8.44 8.32 -57.58
CA ILE A 131 7.14 8.43 -56.93
C ILE A 131 6.86 9.89 -56.60
N GLU A 132 7.82 10.58 -55.99
CA GLU A 132 7.74 12.01 -55.67
C GLU A 132 7.64 12.88 -56.93
N ARG A 133 8.54 12.69 -57.90
CA ARG A 133 8.59 13.53 -59.12
C ARG A 133 7.38 13.37 -60.03
N ARG A 134 6.85 12.15 -60.16
CA ARG A 134 5.80 11.81 -61.13
C ARG A 134 4.43 11.68 -60.49
N GLY A 135 4.32 11.87 -59.18
CA GLY A 135 3.06 11.76 -58.44
C GLY A 135 2.43 10.37 -58.54
N LEU A 136 3.25 9.32 -58.50
CA LEU A 136 2.77 7.94 -58.62
C LEU A 136 2.07 7.51 -57.32
N GLU A 137 1.08 6.65 -57.45
CA GLU A 137 0.36 6.03 -56.33
C GLU A 137 0.75 4.56 -56.19
N GLY A 138 0.77 4.06 -54.96
CA GLY A 138 1.31 2.74 -54.65
C GLY A 138 1.23 2.39 -53.17
N TYR A 139 1.78 1.24 -52.82
CA TYR A 139 1.97 0.77 -51.44
C TYR A 139 3.35 0.13 -51.30
N THR A 140 3.86 0.02 -50.08
CA THR A 140 5.17 -0.60 -49.80
C THR A 140 5.00 -1.87 -48.97
N VAL A 141 5.74 -2.92 -49.29
CA VAL A 141 5.80 -4.16 -48.49
C VAL A 141 7.21 -4.35 -47.93
N PHE A 142 7.29 -4.60 -46.63
CA PHE A 142 8.51 -4.96 -45.91
C PHE A 142 8.49 -6.45 -45.58
N PRO A 143 9.36 -7.27 -46.22
CA PRO A 143 9.54 -8.66 -45.86
C PRO A 143 10.47 -8.77 -44.65
N MET A 144 9.91 -9.07 -43.48
CA MET A 144 10.62 -9.11 -42.20
C MET A 144 10.95 -10.54 -41.78
N ILE A 145 12.20 -10.75 -41.39
CA ILE A 145 12.67 -12.03 -40.83
C ILE A 145 12.22 -12.11 -39.38
N LEU A 146 11.38 -13.10 -39.05
CA LEU A 146 10.87 -13.30 -37.70
C LEU A 146 11.79 -14.17 -36.82
N ARG A 147 12.69 -14.91 -37.46
CA ARG A 147 13.54 -15.90 -36.78
C ARG A 147 15.00 -15.76 -37.23
N PRO A 148 15.62 -14.59 -36.98
CA PRO A 148 17.00 -14.33 -37.37
C PRO A 148 17.96 -15.31 -36.68
N ARG A 149 18.84 -15.90 -37.49
CA ARG A 149 19.97 -16.70 -36.99
C ARG A 149 21.17 -15.82 -36.67
N SER A 150 21.30 -14.68 -37.34
CA SER A 150 22.32 -13.68 -37.02
C SER A 150 22.15 -13.16 -35.59
N LYS A 151 23.23 -13.20 -34.82
CA LYS A 151 23.29 -12.65 -33.46
C LYS A 151 24.39 -11.60 -33.36
N GLY A 152 24.03 -10.44 -32.82
CA GLY A 152 24.92 -9.31 -32.58
C GLY A 152 25.41 -9.22 -31.14
N ARG A 153 26.00 -8.06 -30.82
CA ARG A 153 26.41 -7.67 -29.48
C ARG A 153 26.38 -6.15 -29.26
N ILE A 154 26.21 -5.76 -28.00
CA ILE A 154 26.38 -4.39 -27.48
C ILE A 154 27.59 -4.37 -26.55
N ARG A 155 28.44 -3.35 -26.68
CA ARG A 155 29.62 -3.14 -25.83
C ARG A 155 29.71 -1.69 -25.38
N LEU A 156 30.34 -1.46 -24.24
CA LEU A 156 30.67 -0.11 -23.80
C LEU A 156 31.70 0.51 -24.76
N ALA A 157 31.47 1.77 -25.17
CA ALA A 157 32.46 2.58 -25.89
C ALA A 157 33.55 3.08 -24.92
N SER A 158 33.13 3.54 -23.75
CA SER A 158 34.00 3.94 -22.64
C SER A 158 33.35 3.66 -21.29
N ALA A 159 33.97 4.13 -20.21
CA ALA A 159 33.39 4.09 -18.86
C ALA A 159 32.40 5.26 -18.59
N ASP A 160 32.23 6.21 -19.51
CA ASP A 160 31.27 7.30 -19.39
C ASP A 160 29.85 6.80 -19.67
N PRO A 161 28.90 6.86 -18.70
CA PRO A 161 27.53 6.41 -18.91
C PRO A 161 26.72 7.28 -19.87
N PHE A 162 27.20 8.47 -20.23
CA PHE A 162 26.57 9.36 -21.21
C PHE A 162 27.07 9.11 -22.64
N GLU A 163 28.13 8.33 -22.82
CA GLU A 163 28.61 7.94 -24.14
C GLU A 163 27.76 6.80 -24.70
N HIS A 164 27.34 6.91 -25.96
CA HIS A 164 26.54 5.87 -26.60
C HIS A 164 27.31 4.54 -26.69
N PRO A 165 26.65 3.39 -26.49
CA PRO A 165 27.31 2.10 -26.60
C PRO A 165 27.66 1.77 -28.06
N ILE A 166 28.66 0.90 -28.24
CA ILE A 166 28.97 0.30 -29.54
C ILE A 166 27.94 -0.80 -29.80
N ILE A 167 27.11 -0.61 -30.82
CA ILE A 167 26.10 -1.58 -31.27
C ILE A 167 26.61 -2.29 -32.52
N GLN A 168 26.78 -3.61 -32.43
CA GLN A 168 27.20 -4.46 -33.55
C GLN A 168 26.10 -5.50 -33.82
N PRO A 169 25.12 -5.20 -34.70
CA PRO A 169 23.94 -6.04 -34.87
C PRO A 169 24.18 -7.35 -35.63
N ASN A 170 25.22 -7.41 -36.48
CA ASN A 170 25.54 -8.54 -37.35
C ASN A 170 24.40 -8.98 -38.30
N TYR A 171 23.51 -8.07 -38.71
CA TYR A 171 22.43 -8.39 -39.65
C TYR A 171 22.97 -9.10 -40.90
N LEU A 172 22.26 -10.14 -41.34
CA LEU A 172 22.60 -10.96 -42.50
C LEU A 172 23.97 -11.69 -42.40
N GLY A 173 24.51 -11.84 -41.19
CA GLY A 173 25.75 -12.58 -40.94
C GLY A 173 25.59 -14.09 -41.17
N ASP A 174 24.39 -14.63 -40.96
CA ASP A 174 24.02 -15.99 -41.37
C ASP A 174 23.36 -15.96 -42.76
N PRO A 175 23.85 -16.75 -43.74
CA PRO A 175 23.25 -16.83 -45.08
C PRO A 175 21.75 -17.14 -45.09
N TYR A 176 21.25 -17.88 -44.08
CA TYR A 176 19.83 -18.20 -43.95
C TYR A 176 18.94 -16.95 -43.89
N ASP A 177 19.38 -15.93 -43.16
CA ASP A 177 18.60 -14.69 -42.98
C ASP A 177 18.39 -13.99 -44.32
N LEU A 178 19.45 -13.94 -45.14
CA LEU A 178 19.39 -13.38 -46.49
C LEU A 178 18.47 -14.21 -47.41
N GLU A 179 18.48 -15.54 -47.29
CA GLU A 179 17.60 -16.42 -48.06
C GLU A 179 16.12 -16.24 -47.68
N VAL A 180 15.80 -16.08 -46.39
CA VAL A 180 14.44 -15.76 -45.92
C VAL A 180 13.98 -14.42 -46.50
N SER A 181 14.83 -13.38 -46.49
CA SER A 181 14.50 -12.08 -47.10
C SER A 181 14.15 -12.21 -48.57
N VAL A 182 14.96 -12.93 -49.37
CA VAL A 182 14.69 -13.12 -50.80
C VAL A 182 13.40 -13.90 -51.03
N ARG A 183 13.13 -14.95 -50.24
CA ARG A 183 11.84 -15.67 -50.28
C ARG A 183 10.67 -14.74 -49.98
N GLY A 184 10.83 -13.83 -49.02
CA GLY A 184 9.82 -12.81 -48.71
C GLY A 184 9.60 -11.81 -49.83
N ILE A 185 10.66 -11.36 -50.49
CA ILE A 185 10.55 -10.51 -51.68
C ILE A 185 9.78 -11.22 -52.79
N ARG A 186 10.14 -12.49 -53.08
CA ARG A 186 9.43 -13.31 -54.07
C ARG A 186 7.96 -13.47 -53.72
N LYS A 187 7.63 -13.66 -52.44
CA LYS A 187 6.25 -13.76 -51.96
C LYS A 187 5.47 -12.47 -52.18
N ALA A 188 6.06 -11.32 -51.84
CA ALA A 188 5.44 -10.02 -52.06
C ALA A 188 5.18 -9.77 -53.56
N ILE A 189 6.14 -10.11 -54.43
CA ILE A 189 5.97 -10.03 -55.90
C ILE A 189 4.88 -11.00 -56.38
N GLU A 190 4.82 -12.22 -55.85
CA GLU A 190 3.78 -13.19 -56.19
C GLU A 190 2.37 -12.66 -55.91
N LEU A 191 2.17 -11.88 -54.84
CA LEU A 191 0.86 -11.30 -54.50
C LEU A 191 0.29 -10.45 -55.64
N THR A 192 1.13 -9.74 -56.41
CA THR A 192 0.69 -8.98 -57.60
C THR A 192 0.01 -9.83 -58.67
N LYS A 193 0.24 -11.15 -58.67
CA LYS A 193 -0.35 -12.06 -59.65
C LYS A 193 -1.77 -12.50 -59.30
N THR A 194 -2.24 -12.18 -58.09
CA THR A 194 -3.60 -12.47 -57.63
C THR A 194 -4.64 -11.67 -58.41
N ASN A 195 -5.87 -12.18 -58.53
CA ASN A 195 -6.95 -11.49 -59.24
C ASN A 195 -7.24 -10.10 -58.64
N THR A 196 -7.16 -9.97 -57.32
CA THR A 196 -7.39 -8.70 -56.61
C THR A 196 -6.30 -7.68 -56.93
N LEU A 197 -5.02 -8.00 -56.79
CA LEU A 197 -3.98 -6.99 -57.06
C LEU A 197 -3.82 -6.68 -58.55
N LYS A 198 -4.16 -7.63 -59.44
CA LYS A 198 -4.30 -7.35 -60.88
C LYS A 198 -5.40 -6.34 -61.19
N SER A 199 -6.51 -6.32 -60.46
CA SER A 199 -7.58 -5.33 -60.70
C SER A 199 -7.16 -3.90 -60.36
N PHE A 200 -6.12 -3.73 -59.55
CA PHE A 200 -5.50 -2.43 -59.23
C PHE A 200 -4.31 -2.09 -60.15
N ASP A 201 -4.03 -2.90 -61.16
CA ASP A 201 -2.81 -2.80 -62.00
C ASP A 201 -1.52 -2.73 -61.16
N ALA A 202 -1.47 -3.54 -60.09
CA ALA A 202 -0.34 -3.54 -59.17
C ALA A 202 0.96 -4.01 -59.87
N ARG A 203 1.97 -3.15 -59.91
CA ARG A 203 3.26 -3.42 -60.55
C ARG A 203 4.40 -3.08 -59.62
N LEU A 204 5.38 -3.99 -59.50
CA LEU A 204 6.62 -3.67 -58.80
C LEU A 204 7.30 -2.49 -59.51
N LEU A 205 7.69 -1.48 -58.74
CA LEU A 205 8.50 -0.39 -59.26
C LEU A 205 9.88 -0.95 -59.64
N ASP A 206 10.37 -0.64 -60.84
CA ASP A 206 11.74 -0.95 -61.20
C ASP A 206 12.66 -0.08 -60.33
N ILE A 207 13.29 -0.70 -59.33
CA ILE A 207 14.19 -0.02 -58.39
C ILE A 207 15.62 -0.26 -58.88
N PRO A 208 16.34 0.73 -59.45
CA PRO A 208 17.74 0.57 -59.83
C PRO A 208 18.65 0.92 -58.64
N ILE A 209 19.00 -0.06 -57.79
CA ILE A 209 19.88 0.20 -56.64
C ILE A 209 21.33 0.44 -57.08
N PRO A 210 21.95 1.58 -56.71
CA PRO A 210 23.36 1.82 -56.95
C PRO A 210 24.24 0.73 -56.33
N GLY A 211 25.11 0.10 -57.13
CA GLY A 211 26.00 -1.00 -56.72
C GLY A 211 25.47 -2.41 -57.02
N CYS A 212 24.28 -2.54 -57.61
CA CYS A 212 23.68 -3.81 -58.01
C CYS A 212 23.46 -3.96 -59.52
N GLU A 213 23.99 -3.04 -60.34
CA GLU A 213 23.77 -2.96 -61.79
C GLU A 213 24.32 -4.17 -62.56
N GLN A 214 25.30 -4.88 -62.00
CA GLN A 214 25.85 -6.12 -62.56
C GLN A 214 24.86 -7.29 -62.55
N HIS A 215 23.81 -7.22 -61.73
CA HIS A 215 22.80 -8.25 -61.64
C HIS A 215 21.56 -7.85 -62.44
N ARG A 216 21.02 -8.78 -63.25
CA ARG A 216 19.75 -8.54 -63.95
C ARG A 216 18.63 -8.34 -62.94
N PHE A 217 17.83 -7.28 -63.10
CA PHE A 217 16.67 -7.01 -62.26
C PHE A 217 15.73 -8.23 -62.15
N ASP A 218 15.10 -8.37 -60.99
CA ASP A 218 14.22 -9.48 -60.62
C ASP A 218 14.87 -10.88 -60.62
N THR A 219 16.19 -10.97 -60.51
CA THR A 219 16.90 -12.24 -60.22
C THR A 219 17.20 -12.39 -58.73
N ASP A 220 17.43 -13.62 -58.26
CA ASP A 220 17.79 -13.85 -56.85
C ASP A 220 19.11 -13.16 -56.49
N ASP A 221 20.06 -13.08 -57.42
CA ASP A 221 21.32 -12.36 -57.21
C ASP A 221 21.09 -10.85 -57.09
N TYR A 222 20.16 -10.29 -57.87
CA TYR A 222 19.72 -8.91 -57.72
C TYR A 222 19.09 -8.68 -56.33
N TRP A 223 18.15 -9.53 -55.92
CA TRP A 223 17.47 -9.39 -54.62
C TRP A 223 18.40 -9.59 -53.41
N LYS A 224 19.41 -10.45 -53.53
CA LYS A 224 20.49 -10.58 -52.55
C LYS A 224 21.34 -9.32 -52.47
N CYS A 225 21.66 -8.70 -53.60
CA CYS A 225 22.39 -7.45 -53.65
C CYS A 225 21.56 -6.29 -53.08
N PHE A 226 20.31 -6.18 -53.50
CA PHE A 226 19.31 -5.22 -53.02
C PHE A 226 19.17 -5.27 -51.50
N THR A 227 18.92 -6.46 -50.95
CA THR A 227 18.74 -6.66 -49.50
C THR A 227 19.95 -6.13 -48.72
N ARG A 228 21.18 -6.37 -49.19
CA ARG A 228 22.40 -5.88 -48.51
C ARG A 228 22.56 -4.37 -48.55
N HIS A 229 22.08 -3.70 -49.59
CA HIS A 229 22.14 -2.24 -49.70
C HIS A 229 20.98 -1.55 -48.97
N VAL A 230 19.84 -2.25 -48.85
CA VAL A 230 18.59 -1.73 -48.34
C VAL A 230 18.05 -2.70 -47.29
N THR A 231 18.64 -2.68 -46.09
CA THR A 231 18.21 -3.46 -44.92
C THR A 231 17.67 -2.51 -43.86
N TYR A 232 16.55 -2.84 -43.21
CA TYR A 232 16.01 -2.05 -42.09
C TYR A 232 15.96 -2.84 -40.79
N THR A 233 16.32 -2.17 -39.71
CA THR A 233 15.80 -2.51 -38.38
C THR A 233 14.35 -2.09 -38.31
N ILE A 234 13.52 -2.89 -37.64
CA ILE A 234 12.16 -2.48 -37.24
C ILE A 234 12.07 -2.28 -35.71
N TYR A 235 13.23 -2.04 -35.09
CA TYR A 235 13.39 -1.63 -33.69
C TYR A 235 12.90 -2.67 -32.66
N HIS A 236 12.98 -3.96 -32.97
CA HIS A 236 12.59 -5.05 -32.06
C HIS A 236 13.82 -5.67 -31.37
N HIS A 237 14.64 -4.84 -30.74
CA HIS A 237 15.90 -5.28 -30.12
C HIS A 237 15.68 -6.11 -28.86
N VAL A 238 16.30 -7.30 -28.78
CA VAL A 238 16.18 -8.21 -27.62
C VAL A 238 17.48 -8.96 -27.31
N GLY A 239 17.49 -9.70 -26.20
CA GLY A 239 18.43 -10.81 -25.94
C GLY A 239 19.77 -10.48 -25.29
N THR A 240 20.10 -9.19 -25.09
CA THR A 240 21.38 -8.74 -24.52
C THR A 240 21.60 -9.03 -23.04
N CYS A 241 20.54 -9.40 -22.31
CA CYS A 241 20.58 -9.93 -20.95
C CYS A 241 19.83 -11.27 -20.86
N LYS A 242 20.04 -12.15 -21.84
CA LYS A 242 19.35 -13.45 -22.02
C LYS A 242 19.06 -14.18 -20.71
N MET A 243 17.80 -14.60 -20.56
CA MET A 243 17.36 -15.50 -19.49
C MET A 243 17.78 -16.94 -19.76
N GLY A 244 18.22 -17.67 -18.74
CA GLY A 244 18.56 -19.08 -18.85
C GLY A 244 19.06 -19.71 -17.54
N PRO A 245 19.27 -21.04 -17.52
CA PRO A 245 19.87 -21.70 -16.37
C PRO A 245 21.31 -21.23 -16.18
N ALA A 246 21.85 -21.33 -14.96
CA ALA A 246 23.23 -20.92 -14.66
C ALA A 246 24.31 -21.72 -15.45
N SER A 247 23.93 -22.85 -16.05
CA SER A 247 24.78 -23.63 -16.95
C SER A 247 24.89 -23.05 -18.36
N ASP A 248 23.96 -22.19 -18.78
CA ASP A 248 24.05 -21.49 -20.06
C ASP A 248 25.04 -20.32 -19.92
N ARG A 249 26.15 -20.39 -20.66
CA ARG A 249 27.22 -19.38 -20.60
C ARG A 249 26.77 -18.01 -21.14
N LEU A 250 25.66 -17.95 -21.88
CA LEU A 250 25.07 -16.70 -22.36
C LEU A 250 23.98 -16.16 -21.42
N ALA A 251 23.57 -16.91 -20.40
CA ALA A 251 22.52 -16.47 -19.48
C ALA A 251 23.05 -15.39 -18.51
N VAL A 252 22.36 -14.26 -18.48
CA VAL A 252 22.59 -13.16 -17.54
C VAL A 252 21.62 -13.23 -16.37
N VAL A 253 20.37 -13.60 -16.62
CA VAL A 253 19.34 -13.75 -15.60
C VAL A 253 18.77 -15.17 -15.52
N ASP A 254 18.28 -15.55 -14.34
CA ASP A 254 17.57 -16.81 -14.12
C ASP A 254 16.07 -16.72 -14.51
N PRO A 255 15.30 -17.82 -14.45
CA PRO A 255 13.86 -17.81 -14.75
C PRO A 255 12.99 -16.91 -13.85
N ARG A 256 13.55 -16.38 -12.75
CA ARG A 256 12.91 -15.35 -11.91
C ARG A 256 13.45 -13.95 -12.21
N LEU A 257 14.12 -13.76 -13.34
CA LEU A 257 14.68 -12.49 -13.81
C LEU A 257 15.79 -11.92 -12.90
N ARG A 258 16.38 -12.76 -12.03
CA ARG A 258 17.46 -12.36 -11.11
C ARG A 258 18.81 -12.51 -11.81
N VAL A 259 19.67 -11.51 -11.67
CA VAL A 259 21.01 -11.56 -12.27
C VAL A 259 21.85 -12.61 -11.57
N HIS A 260 22.42 -13.54 -12.35
CA HIS A 260 23.25 -14.63 -11.82
C HIS A 260 24.44 -14.06 -11.03
N GLY A 261 24.64 -14.54 -9.80
CA GLY A 261 25.74 -14.09 -8.95
C GLY A 261 25.58 -12.69 -8.32
N VAL A 262 24.47 -11.97 -8.56
CA VAL A 262 24.21 -10.64 -7.98
C VAL A 262 22.93 -10.66 -7.15
N LYS A 263 23.08 -10.53 -5.82
CA LYS A 263 21.92 -10.46 -4.92
C LYS A 263 21.20 -9.12 -5.07
N GLY A 264 19.87 -9.17 -5.14
CA GLY A 264 19.02 -7.97 -5.13
C GLY A 264 18.95 -7.22 -6.46
N LEU A 265 19.51 -7.77 -7.56
CA LEU A 265 19.44 -7.18 -8.89
C LEU A 265 18.59 -8.05 -9.83
N ARG A 266 17.70 -7.42 -10.58
CA ARG A 266 16.87 -8.04 -11.63
C ARG A 266 16.93 -7.21 -12.91
N VAL A 267 16.77 -7.84 -14.06
CA VAL A 267 16.56 -7.17 -15.36
C VAL A 267 15.18 -7.58 -15.86
N ILE A 268 14.31 -6.62 -16.15
CA ILE A 268 12.89 -6.86 -16.48
C ILE A 268 12.52 -5.99 -17.68
N ASP A 269 12.97 -6.39 -18.86
CA ASP A 269 12.70 -5.74 -20.14
C ASP A 269 12.93 -6.73 -21.30
N ALA A 270 12.90 -6.26 -22.54
CA ALA A 270 13.06 -7.12 -23.72
C ALA A 270 14.45 -7.79 -23.84
N SER A 271 15.47 -7.25 -23.16
CA SER A 271 16.82 -7.80 -23.21
C SER A 271 16.91 -9.21 -22.61
N VAL A 272 15.94 -9.64 -21.79
CA VAL A 272 15.95 -10.98 -21.19
C VAL A 272 15.44 -12.09 -22.11
N MET A 273 14.81 -11.75 -23.23
CA MET A 273 14.24 -12.74 -24.14
C MET A 273 15.36 -13.63 -24.72
N PRO A 274 15.32 -14.96 -24.55
CA PRO A 274 16.38 -15.85 -25.04
C PRO A 274 16.55 -15.79 -26.56
N ASP A 275 15.42 -15.74 -27.25
CA ASP A 275 15.29 -15.54 -28.69
C ASP A 275 14.15 -14.56 -28.94
N ILE A 276 14.26 -13.80 -30.03
CA ILE A 276 13.19 -12.90 -30.44
C ILE A 276 11.92 -13.70 -30.76
N PRO A 277 10.76 -13.34 -30.19
CA PRO A 277 9.51 -14.00 -30.53
C PRO A 277 9.11 -13.64 -31.97
N ALA A 278 8.47 -14.58 -32.69
CA ALA A 278 7.92 -14.34 -34.03
C ALA A 278 6.65 -13.47 -33.99
N ALA A 279 6.76 -12.30 -33.36
CA ALA A 279 5.72 -11.30 -33.13
C ALA A 279 6.38 -9.96 -32.75
N HIS A 280 5.60 -8.87 -32.74
CA HIS A 280 6.10 -7.58 -32.28
C HIS A 280 6.45 -7.61 -30.79
N THR A 281 7.57 -7.01 -30.40
CA THR A 281 8.19 -7.23 -29.07
C THR A 281 7.54 -6.44 -27.93
N ASN A 282 6.66 -5.47 -28.24
CA ASN A 282 5.99 -4.66 -27.22
C ASN A 282 5.13 -5.51 -26.27
N GLY A 283 4.22 -6.34 -26.81
CA GLY A 283 3.35 -7.21 -26.00
C GLY A 283 4.13 -8.18 -25.10
N PRO A 284 5.09 -8.94 -25.64
CA PRO A 284 5.99 -9.78 -24.84
C PRO A 284 6.76 -9.01 -23.75
N THR A 285 7.18 -7.77 -24.02
CA THR A 285 7.88 -6.91 -23.04
C THR A 285 6.97 -6.50 -21.88
N ILE A 286 5.74 -6.08 -22.19
CA ILE A 286 4.72 -5.76 -21.17
C ILE A 286 4.44 -6.98 -20.29
N MET A 287 4.28 -8.16 -20.90
CA MET A 287 4.06 -9.41 -20.16
C MET A 287 5.25 -9.75 -19.23
N ILE A 288 6.48 -9.57 -19.69
CA ILE A 288 7.68 -9.75 -18.86
C ILE A 288 7.67 -8.78 -17.66
N ALA A 289 7.26 -7.53 -17.87
CA ALA A 289 7.14 -6.53 -16.80
C ALA A 289 6.08 -6.94 -15.76
N GLU A 290 4.88 -7.30 -16.19
CA GLU A 290 3.79 -7.77 -15.31
C GLU A 290 4.22 -9.00 -14.49
N LYS A 291 4.76 -10.02 -15.17
CA LYS A 291 5.24 -11.24 -14.52
C LYS A 291 6.41 -10.97 -13.57
N GLY A 292 7.32 -10.07 -13.95
CA GLY A 292 8.43 -9.63 -13.11
C GLY A 292 7.95 -8.93 -11.83
N ALA A 293 6.93 -8.07 -11.94
CA ALA A 293 6.30 -7.42 -10.80
C ALA A 293 5.65 -8.44 -9.86
N ASP A 294 4.94 -9.44 -10.39
CA ASP A 294 4.35 -10.51 -9.58
C ASP A 294 5.40 -11.36 -8.87
N MET A 295 6.49 -11.72 -9.55
CA MET A 295 7.61 -12.42 -8.90
C MET A 295 8.27 -11.60 -7.80
N ILE A 296 8.34 -10.27 -7.93
CA ILE A 296 8.82 -9.37 -6.87
C ILE A 296 7.84 -9.38 -5.71
N LYS A 297 6.53 -9.22 -5.97
CA LYS A 297 5.51 -9.26 -4.91
C LYS A 297 5.54 -10.58 -4.15
N GLU A 298 5.66 -11.71 -4.85
CA GLU A 298 5.85 -13.05 -4.25
C GLU A 298 7.09 -13.10 -3.35
N ASP A 299 8.26 -12.72 -3.87
CA ASP A 299 9.53 -12.75 -3.15
C ASP A 299 9.49 -11.86 -1.88
N TRP A 300 8.74 -10.76 -1.93
CA TRP A 300 8.57 -9.81 -0.82
C TRP A 300 7.30 -10.02 0.00
N SER A 301 6.56 -11.12 -0.24
CA SER A 301 5.31 -11.44 0.45
C SER A 301 4.25 -10.32 0.42
N ILE A 302 4.26 -9.50 -0.63
CA ILE A 302 3.26 -8.45 -0.87
C ILE A 302 1.99 -9.13 -1.41
N LYS A 303 1.02 -9.36 -0.53
CA LYS A 303 -0.29 -9.90 -0.93
C LYS A 303 -1.15 -8.80 -1.54
N TYR A 304 -1.47 -8.92 -2.83
CA TYR A 304 -2.56 -8.15 -3.43
C TYR A 304 -3.89 -8.60 -2.80
N LEU A 305 -4.71 -7.65 -2.38
CA LEU A 305 -6.06 -7.91 -1.86
C LEU A 305 -7.16 -7.33 -2.77
N PRO A 306 -8.37 -7.92 -2.76
CA PRO A 306 -9.45 -7.70 -3.73
C PRO A 306 -10.05 -6.30 -3.81
N LEU A 307 -9.68 -5.35 -2.94
CA LEU A 307 -10.39 -4.06 -2.85
C LEU A 307 -10.17 -3.16 -4.07
N ALA A 308 -8.94 -3.09 -4.58
CA ALA A 308 -8.63 -2.36 -5.81
C ALA A 308 -9.27 -3.04 -7.05
N ALA A 309 -9.33 -4.36 -7.07
CA ALA A 309 -10.03 -5.14 -8.11
C ALA A 309 -11.56 -5.06 -7.98
N GLY A 310 -12.10 -4.83 -6.78
CA GLY A 310 -13.52 -4.57 -6.55
C GLY A 310 -13.91 -3.18 -7.06
N ILE A 311 -13.09 -2.16 -6.80
CA ILE A 311 -13.30 -0.81 -7.34
C ILE A 311 -13.10 -0.79 -8.86
N LEU A 312 -12.02 -1.37 -9.41
CA LEU A 312 -11.84 -1.47 -10.87
C LEU A 312 -12.87 -2.40 -11.54
N GLY A 313 -13.23 -3.51 -10.92
CA GLY A 313 -14.18 -4.48 -11.44
C GLY A 313 -15.63 -3.98 -11.43
N MET A 314 -15.98 -3.07 -10.50
CA MET A 314 -17.27 -2.36 -10.51
C MET A 314 -17.42 -1.43 -11.72
N VAL A 315 -16.31 -0.94 -12.30
CA VAL A 315 -16.30 -0.07 -13.49
C VAL A 315 -16.51 -0.87 -14.78
N SER A 316 -16.22 -2.17 -14.79
CA SER A 316 -16.23 -2.98 -16.01
C SER A 316 -17.62 -3.50 -16.46
N PHE A 317 -18.70 -3.34 -15.68
CA PHE A 317 -19.96 -4.06 -15.96
C PHE A 317 -21.28 -3.25 -15.91
N SER A 318 -21.29 -1.91 -15.86
CA SER A 318 -22.52 -1.15 -16.10
C SER A 318 -22.26 0.31 -16.52
N ARG A 319 -23.05 0.79 -17.51
CA ARG A 319 -23.10 2.16 -18.07
C ARG A 319 -21.78 2.96 -17.96
N PRO A 320 -20.90 2.93 -19.00
CA PRO A 320 -19.55 3.47 -18.95
C PRO A 320 -19.44 4.94 -18.51
N GLN A 321 -20.41 5.79 -18.91
CA GLN A 321 -20.35 7.24 -18.69
C GLN A 321 -20.51 7.64 -17.22
N ASP A 322 -21.46 7.05 -16.47
CA ASP A 322 -21.68 7.36 -15.05
C ASP A 322 -20.53 6.85 -14.16
N SER A 323 -19.94 5.71 -14.54
CA SER A 323 -18.82 5.08 -13.82
C SER A 323 -17.52 5.88 -13.95
N LEU A 324 -17.24 6.43 -15.14
CA LEU A 324 -16.03 7.22 -15.39
C LEU A 324 -16.10 8.58 -14.66
N LEU A 325 -17.24 9.27 -14.72
CA LEU A 325 -17.44 10.55 -14.04
C LEU A 325 -17.36 10.42 -12.51
N SER A 326 -17.93 9.34 -11.95
CA SER A 326 -17.81 9.03 -10.52
C SER A 326 -16.36 8.77 -10.11
N MET A 327 -15.61 8.00 -10.91
CA MET A 327 -14.18 7.75 -10.65
C MET A 327 -13.35 9.03 -10.75
N LEU A 328 -13.59 9.87 -11.76
CA LEU A 328 -12.92 11.17 -11.92
C LEU A 328 -13.24 12.10 -10.74
N SER A 329 -14.50 12.20 -10.32
CA SER A 329 -14.89 12.97 -9.14
C SER A 329 -14.23 12.45 -7.86
N PHE A 330 -14.17 11.13 -7.66
CA PHE A 330 -13.49 10.53 -6.51
C PHE A 330 -11.98 10.88 -6.50
N LEU A 331 -11.34 10.78 -7.67
CA LEU A 331 -9.92 11.15 -7.83
C LEU A 331 -9.69 12.65 -7.64
N GLN A 332 -10.62 13.51 -8.09
CA GLN A 332 -10.54 14.96 -7.95
C GLN A 332 -10.72 15.40 -6.50
N ASP A 333 -11.82 15.00 -5.84
CA ASP A 333 -12.07 15.25 -4.41
C ASP A 333 -10.88 14.80 -3.56
N GLY A 334 -10.33 13.65 -3.94
CA GLY A 334 -9.19 13.05 -3.30
C GLY A 334 -7.90 13.84 -3.54
N GLY A 335 -7.62 14.22 -4.77
CA GLY A 335 -6.48 15.03 -5.15
C GLY A 335 -6.48 16.37 -4.44
N GLU A 336 -7.64 17.03 -4.37
CA GLU A 336 -7.82 18.28 -3.62
C GLU A 336 -7.52 18.07 -2.13
N ARG A 337 -8.14 17.08 -1.48
CA ARG A 337 -7.88 16.78 -0.06
C ARG A 337 -6.42 16.46 0.22
N MET A 338 -5.77 15.63 -0.59
CA MET A 338 -4.33 15.33 -0.46
C MET A 338 -3.46 16.58 -0.69
N SER A 339 -3.93 17.55 -1.47
CA SER A 339 -3.26 18.83 -1.67
C SER A 339 -3.29 19.73 -0.43
N HIS A 340 -3.97 19.37 0.66
CA HIS A 340 -3.88 20.10 1.93
C HIS A 340 -2.84 19.52 2.90
N GLU A 341 -2.38 18.28 2.67
CA GLU A 341 -1.40 17.64 3.54
C GLU A 341 -0.05 18.38 3.49
N LEU A 342 0.64 18.49 4.63
CA LEU A 342 1.98 19.07 4.68
C LEU A 342 2.97 18.27 3.81
N PRO A 343 3.74 18.94 2.93
CA PRO A 343 4.76 18.25 2.14
C PRO A 343 5.90 17.75 3.02
N SER A 344 6.53 16.64 2.61
CA SER A 344 7.76 16.20 3.27
C SER A 344 8.91 17.13 2.87
N GLN A 345 9.65 17.62 3.86
CA GLN A 345 10.81 18.46 3.64
C GLN A 345 11.92 17.67 2.93
N PRO A 346 12.46 18.17 1.81
CA PRO A 346 13.55 17.51 1.11
C PRO A 346 14.80 17.51 1.98
N VAL A 347 15.12 18.67 2.58
CA VAL A 347 16.25 18.88 3.48
C VAL A 347 15.75 19.36 4.84
N VAL A 348 16.21 18.72 5.91
CA VAL A 348 15.95 19.18 7.28
C VAL A 348 17.06 20.14 7.73
N ARG A 349 16.73 21.13 8.56
CA ARG A 349 17.73 22.00 9.19
C ARG A 349 18.65 21.15 10.08
N PRO A 350 19.89 21.58 10.36
CA PRO A 350 20.78 20.85 11.26
C PRO A 350 20.27 20.79 12.70
N GLU A 351 19.42 21.75 13.10
CA GLU A 351 18.92 21.90 14.45
C GLU A 351 17.51 22.55 14.50
N TYR A 352 16.71 22.10 15.46
CA TYR A 352 15.36 22.61 15.79
C TYR A 352 15.22 22.86 17.29
N ASP A 353 14.20 23.60 17.73
CA ASP A 353 13.87 23.70 19.15
C ASP A 353 13.31 22.38 19.66
N PHE A 354 12.35 21.83 18.91
CA PHE A 354 11.68 20.58 19.24
C PHE A 354 11.79 19.58 18.10
N ILE A 355 12.08 18.32 18.45
CA ILE A 355 11.98 17.19 17.53
C ILE A 355 10.93 16.23 18.07
N ILE A 356 9.87 16.00 17.31
CA ILE A 356 8.79 15.04 17.61
C ILE A 356 9.01 13.78 16.79
N VAL A 357 9.03 12.64 17.47
CA VAL A 357 9.30 11.33 16.89
C VAL A 357 8.03 10.50 16.78
N GLY A 358 7.49 10.42 15.56
CA GLY A 358 6.23 9.75 15.21
C GLY A 358 5.10 10.76 15.01
N ALA A 359 4.46 10.72 13.84
CA ALA A 359 3.28 11.53 13.50
C ALA A 359 1.98 10.78 13.79
N GLY A 360 1.93 10.05 14.91
CA GLY A 360 0.72 9.33 15.35
C GLY A 360 -0.31 10.24 16.02
N SER A 361 -1.30 9.64 16.69
CA SER A 361 -2.42 10.36 17.31
C SER A 361 -1.99 11.51 18.24
N ALA A 362 -0.96 11.33 19.07
CA ALA A 362 -0.41 12.39 19.91
C ALA A 362 0.61 13.28 19.17
N GLY A 363 1.44 12.68 18.31
CA GLY A 363 2.52 13.40 17.61
C GLY A 363 2.02 14.49 16.65
N SER A 364 0.91 14.22 15.95
CA SER A 364 0.25 15.23 15.10
C SER A 364 -0.25 16.43 15.92
N VAL A 365 -0.84 16.17 17.09
CA VAL A 365 -1.31 17.22 18.00
C VAL A 365 -0.15 18.08 18.48
N LEU A 366 0.92 17.45 18.96
CA LEU A 366 2.12 18.15 19.44
C LEU A 366 2.73 19.04 18.36
N ALA A 367 2.85 18.53 17.13
CA ALA A 367 3.41 19.28 16.03
C ALA A 367 2.56 20.52 15.70
N ASN A 368 1.23 20.39 15.71
CA ASN A 368 0.35 21.53 15.58
C ASN A 368 0.52 22.50 16.77
N ARG A 369 0.30 22.05 18.01
CA ARG A 369 0.24 22.93 19.17
C ARG A 369 1.55 23.64 19.47
N LEU A 370 2.70 22.97 19.31
CA LEU A 370 4.00 23.60 19.55
C LEU A 370 4.37 24.61 18.44
N SER A 371 3.95 24.38 17.20
CA SER A 371 4.19 25.32 16.10
C SER A 371 3.26 26.54 16.12
N GLU A 372 2.26 26.60 17.00
CA GLU A 372 1.49 27.83 17.26
C GLU A 372 2.38 28.95 17.82
N VAL A 373 3.50 28.61 18.47
CA VAL A 373 4.50 29.58 18.94
C VAL A 373 5.44 29.91 17.78
N PRO A 374 5.38 31.10 17.17
CA PRO A 374 6.09 31.40 15.91
C PRO A 374 7.62 31.29 16.02
N ASP A 375 8.16 31.60 17.20
CA ASP A 375 9.61 31.60 17.48
C ASP A 375 10.18 30.19 17.66
N TRP A 376 9.33 29.16 17.77
CA TRP A 376 9.76 27.79 17.96
C TRP A 376 9.82 27.06 16.63
N SER A 377 11.00 26.51 16.32
CA SER A 377 11.18 25.61 15.19
C SER A 377 10.90 24.15 15.59
N VAL A 378 9.97 23.51 14.87
CA VAL A 378 9.50 22.16 15.18
C VAL A 378 9.76 21.23 14.00
N LEU A 379 10.40 20.09 14.26
CA LEU A 379 10.55 19.00 13.29
C LEU A 379 9.72 17.79 13.71
N LEU A 380 8.79 17.37 12.87
CA LEU A 380 8.03 16.13 12.99
C LEU A 380 8.61 15.06 12.05
N ILE A 381 9.03 13.91 12.59
CA ILE A 381 9.61 12.82 11.79
C ILE A 381 8.70 11.59 11.86
N GLU A 382 8.27 11.08 10.70
CA GLU A 382 7.40 9.90 10.58
C GLU A 382 8.03 8.83 9.70
N ALA A 383 7.98 7.57 10.16
CA ALA A 383 8.52 6.41 9.46
C ALA A 383 7.73 6.08 8.19
N GLY A 384 6.41 6.32 8.20
CA GLY A 384 5.50 6.06 7.10
C GLY A 384 5.35 7.18 6.06
N PRO A 385 4.58 6.90 4.99
CA PRO A 385 4.21 7.87 3.97
C PRO A 385 3.05 8.79 4.45
N GLY A 386 2.57 9.65 3.55
CA GLY A 386 1.32 10.40 3.75
C GLY A 386 0.07 9.54 3.56
N GLU A 387 -1.10 10.12 3.88
CA GLU A 387 -2.40 9.47 3.67
C GLU A 387 -2.78 9.37 2.19
N ASN A 388 -3.71 8.47 1.87
CA ASN A 388 -4.30 8.35 0.53
C ASN A 388 -5.83 8.18 0.61
N LEU A 389 -6.48 8.18 -0.55
CA LEU A 389 -7.96 8.23 -0.66
C LEU A 389 -8.68 7.04 -0.04
N LEU A 390 -8.05 5.87 -0.05
CA LEU A 390 -8.67 4.69 0.53
C LEU A 390 -8.76 4.80 2.06
N MET A 391 -7.82 5.50 2.67
CA MET A 391 -7.74 5.66 4.12
C MET A 391 -8.88 6.51 4.69
N ASP A 392 -9.47 7.38 3.85
CA ASP A 392 -10.62 8.22 4.22
C ASP A 392 -11.92 7.43 4.37
N ILE A 393 -12.04 6.25 3.77
CA ILE A 393 -13.27 5.46 3.73
C ILE A 393 -13.43 4.68 5.05
N PRO A 394 -14.44 4.96 5.89
CA PRO A 394 -14.60 4.29 7.18
C PRO A 394 -14.70 2.76 7.09
N MET A 395 -15.45 2.24 6.11
CA MET A 395 -15.61 0.78 5.91
C MET A 395 -14.30 0.10 5.50
N ALA A 396 -13.29 0.84 5.05
CA ALA A 396 -12.03 0.26 4.62
C ALA A 396 -11.10 -0.15 5.78
N ALA A 397 -11.44 0.18 7.04
CA ALA A 397 -10.55 0.12 8.20
C ALA A 397 -9.80 -1.23 8.34
N HIS A 398 -10.49 -2.37 8.21
CA HIS A 398 -9.86 -3.69 8.34
C HIS A 398 -8.95 -4.05 7.16
N TYR A 399 -9.24 -3.58 5.94
CA TYR A 399 -8.37 -3.79 4.79
C TYR A 399 -7.06 -3.01 4.89
N LEU A 400 -7.10 -1.84 5.54
CA LEU A 400 -5.92 -0.99 5.67
C LEU A 400 -4.76 -1.67 6.40
N GLN A 401 -5.07 -2.69 7.22
CA GLN A 401 -4.10 -3.47 7.98
C GLN A 401 -3.18 -4.33 7.10
N ASN A 402 -3.46 -4.52 5.81
CA ASN A 402 -2.62 -5.33 4.92
C ASN A 402 -1.67 -4.52 4.03
N PHE A 403 -1.77 -3.19 4.03
CA PHE A 403 -0.89 -2.35 3.22
C PHE A 403 0.43 -2.06 3.96
N ASN A 404 1.43 -1.57 3.20
CA ASN A 404 2.72 -1.12 3.73
C ASN A 404 2.66 0.21 4.52
N ILE A 405 1.51 0.47 5.14
CA ILE A 405 1.26 1.53 6.13
C ILE A 405 0.99 0.95 7.52
N ASN A 406 1.19 -0.36 7.67
CA ASN A 406 1.10 -1.09 8.92
C ASN A 406 2.50 -1.58 9.31
N TRP A 407 2.90 -1.40 10.57
CA TRP A 407 4.08 -2.05 11.14
C TRP A 407 3.93 -3.57 11.20
N ASP A 408 2.70 -4.06 11.31
CA ASP A 408 2.36 -5.48 11.26
C ASP A 408 3.10 -6.33 12.30
N TYR A 409 3.16 -5.84 13.54
CA TYR A 409 3.83 -6.56 14.63
C TYR A 409 3.17 -7.93 14.90
N ARG A 410 3.93 -8.82 15.53
CA ARG A 410 3.49 -10.13 15.99
C ARG A 410 3.95 -10.34 17.41
N THR A 411 3.12 -10.98 18.21
CA THR A 411 3.52 -11.42 19.55
C THR A 411 4.54 -12.56 19.45
N LYS A 412 5.26 -12.84 20.52
CA LYS A 412 5.87 -14.16 20.70
C LYS A 412 4.78 -15.25 20.64
N PRO A 413 5.05 -16.43 20.06
CA PRO A 413 4.13 -17.57 20.12
C PRO A 413 3.76 -17.89 21.56
N SER A 414 2.51 -18.30 21.79
CA SER A 414 1.98 -18.65 23.11
C SER A 414 1.20 -19.97 23.06
N ASP A 415 1.12 -20.64 24.21
CA ASP A 415 0.23 -21.77 24.45
C ASP A 415 -1.02 -21.39 25.29
N GLN A 416 -1.11 -20.12 25.73
CA GLN A 416 -2.24 -19.60 26.52
C GLN A 416 -3.25 -18.78 25.72
N TYR A 417 -2.83 -18.16 24.62
CA TYR A 417 -3.67 -17.23 23.87
C TYR A 417 -3.38 -17.28 22.37
N CYS A 418 -4.32 -16.75 21.59
CA CYS A 418 -4.24 -16.73 20.13
C CYS A 418 -4.04 -18.13 19.51
N LEU A 419 -4.59 -19.18 20.11
CA LEU A 419 -4.36 -20.57 19.70
C LEU A 419 -5.03 -20.93 18.36
N ALA A 420 -6.05 -20.19 17.94
CA ALA A 420 -6.69 -20.34 16.63
C ALA A 420 -5.91 -19.68 15.49
N PHE A 421 -4.85 -18.92 15.79
CA PHE A 421 -4.12 -18.10 14.81
C PHE A 421 -2.79 -18.73 14.39
N LYS A 422 -2.29 -18.38 13.20
CA LYS A 422 -1.09 -18.98 12.62
C LYS A 422 0.10 -18.78 13.56
N ASN A 423 0.88 -19.84 13.75
CA ASN A 423 2.00 -19.92 14.68
C ASN A 423 1.66 -19.64 16.16
N ASN A 424 0.37 -19.68 16.54
CA ASN A 424 -0.12 -19.29 17.86
C ASN A 424 0.33 -17.87 18.25
N GLN A 425 0.28 -16.94 17.29
CA GLN A 425 0.68 -15.55 17.48
C GLN A 425 -0.49 -14.62 17.20
N CYS A 426 -0.65 -13.61 18.05
CA CYS A 426 -1.54 -12.50 17.76
C CYS A 426 -0.89 -11.55 16.74
N ARG A 427 -1.70 -11.04 15.82
CA ARG A 427 -1.32 -10.02 14.84
C ARG A 427 -1.66 -8.63 15.38
N PHE A 428 -0.66 -7.77 15.52
CA PHE A 428 -0.78 -6.43 16.12
C PHE A 428 -0.55 -5.34 15.05
N PRO A 429 -1.58 -5.00 14.25
CA PRO A 429 -1.52 -3.89 13.33
C PRO A 429 -1.30 -2.56 14.07
N ARG A 430 -0.36 -1.74 13.59
CA ARG A 430 -0.08 -0.38 14.07
C ARG A 430 0.24 0.54 12.91
N GLY A 431 -0.32 1.74 12.91
CA GLY A 431 -0.12 2.71 11.84
C GLY A 431 1.34 3.13 11.67
N LYS A 432 1.83 3.04 10.44
CA LYS A 432 3.11 3.50 9.91
C LYS A 432 2.80 4.43 8.72
N VAL A 433 2.23 5.58 9.03
CA VAL A 433 1.70 6.60 8.10
C VAL A 433 1.52 7.90 8.88
N MET A 434 1.47 9.06 8.22
CA MET A 434 1.04 10.30 8.85
C MET A 434 -0.34 10.12 9.52
N GLY A 435 -0.51 10.56 10.76
CA GLY A 435 -1.68 10.27 11.62
C GLY A 435 -1.54 8.96 12.41
N GLY A 436 -0.63 8.08 11.97
CA GLY A 436 -0.34 6.81 12.62
C GLY A 436 -1.58 5.93 12.75
N SER A 437 -1.88 5.50 13.96
CA SER A 437 -2.97 4.53 14.17
C SER A 437 -4.36 5.15 14.08
N SER A 438 -4.53 6.47 14.09
CA SER A 438 -5.84 7.10 13.81
C SER A 438 -6.31 6.85 12.37
N VAL A 439 -5.39 6.52 11.46
CA VAL A 439 -5.65 6.21 10.06
C VAL A 439 -6.10 4.76 9.87
N LEU A 440 -5.59 3.84 10.70
CA LEU A 440 -5.93 2.41 10.65
C LEU A 440 -7.07 2.01 11.59
N ASN A 441 -7.45 2.86 12.55
CA ASN A 441 -8.42 2.49 13.58
C ASN A 441 -9.86 2.37 13.02
N TYR A 442 -10.76 1.93 13.89
CA TYR A 442 -12.19 1.80 13.60
C TYR A 442 -12.97 3.06 14.02
N MET A 443 -12.30 4.21 14.16
CA MET A 443 -12.88 5.54 14.45
C MET A 443 -13.78 5.66 15.69
N ILE A 444 -13.96 4.59 16.48
CA ILE A 444 -14.78 4.61 17.69
C ILE A 444 -14.25 5.67 18.65
N TYR A 445 -15.14 6.58 19.05
CA TYR A 445 -14.84 7.67 19.95
C TYR A 445 -15.38 7.40 21.34
N THR A 446 -14.48 7.19 22.30
CA THR A 446 -14.77 7.08 23.73
C THR A 446 -13.69 7.81 24.52
N ARG A 447 -14.04 8.48 25.62
CA ARG A 447 -13.06 9.13 26.51
C ARG A 447 -12.46 8.19 27.56
N GLY A 448 -13.16 7.13 27.93
CA GLY A 448 -12.87 6.36 29.14
C GLY A 448 -13.76 6.78 30.32
N ASN A 449 -13.73 6.03 31.42
CA ASN A 449 -14.49 6.35 32.62
C ASN A 449 -13.76 7.44 33.42
N ARG A 450 -14.52 8.32 34.08
CA ARG A 450 -13.93 9.33 34.98
C ARG A 450 -13.02 8.71 36.05
N ARG A 451 -13.38 7.53 36.58
CA ARG A 451 -12.63 6.83 37.61
C ARG A 451 -11.26 6.37 37.14
N ASP A 452 -11.07 6.12 35.84
CA ASP A 452 -9.75 5.74 35.31
C ASP A 452 -8.74 6.87 35.53
N PHE A 453 -9.13 8.11 35.21
CA PHE A 453 -8.29 9.29 35.34
C PHE A 453 -8.11 9.72 36.80
N ASP A 454 -9.18 9.65 37.60
CA ASP A 454 -9.08 9.88 39.04
C ASP A 454 -8.11 8.87 39.68
N HIS A 455 -8.18 7.60 39.27
CA HIS A 455 -7.22 6.58 39.71
C HIS A 455 -5.79 6.90 39.26
N TRP A 456 -5.57 7.39 38.04
CA TRP A 456 -4.24 7.82 37.60
C TRP A 456 -3.67 8.90 38.51
N ALA A 457 -4.49 9.85 38.97
CA ALA A 457 -4.09 10.86 39.94
C ALA A 457 -3.77 10.26 41.32
N ASP A 458 -4.59 9.33 41.80
CA ASP A 458 -4.39 8.61 43.07
C ASP A 458 -3.09 7.80 43.10
N LEU A 459 -2.62 7.31 41.95
CA LEU A 459 -1.30 6.69 41.78
C LEU A 459 -0.13 7.69 41.93
N GLY A 460 -0.40 8.94 42.25
CA GLY A 460 0.59 10.00 42.49
C GLY A 460 0.92 10.83 41.25
N ASN A 461 -0.02 10.96 40.31
CA ASN A 461 0.12 11.78 39.10
C ASN A 461 -0.77 13.04 39.18
N PRO A 462 -0.38 14.08 39.94
CA PRO A 462 -1.18 15.30 40.04
C PRO A 462 -1.40 15.94 38.67
N GLY A 463 -2.57 16.55 38.46
CA GLY A 463 -2.94 17.08 37.16
C GLY A 463 -3.72 16.11 36.28
N TRP A 464 -3.83 14.82 36.63
CA TRP A 464 -4.41 13.79 35.76
C TRP A 464 -5.80 13.30 36.17
N SER A 465 -6.44 13.92 37.18
CA SER A 465 -7.83 13.57 37.54
C SER A 465 -8.80 13.90 36.41
N TYR A 466 -9.99 13.29 36.39
CA TYR A 466 -10.96 13.53 35.32
C TYR A 466 -11.31 15.01 35.17
N LYS A 467 -11.47 15.70 36.29
CA LYS A 467 -11.71 17.15 36.35
C LYS A 467 -10.64 17.95 35.59
N GLU A 468 -9.38 17.52 35.67
CA GLU A 468 -8.23 18.22 35.08
C GLU A 468 -7.96 17.81 33.62
N VAL A 469 -8.48 16.67 33.16
CA VAL A 469 -8.34 16.22 31.76
C VAL A 469 -9.57 16.51 30.89
N LEU A 470 -10.77 16.65 31.48
CA LEU A 470 -11.99 16.98 30.76
C LEU A 470 -11.88 18.26 29.91
N PRO A 471 -11.24 19.36 30.37
CA PRO A 471 -11.03 20.53 29.52
C PRO A 471 -10.25 20.23 28.24
N TYR A 472 -9.31 19.27 28.27
CA TYR A 472 -8.53 18.87 27.11
C TYR A 472 -9.32 17.96 26.14
N PHE A 473 -10.21 17.11 26.66
CA PHE A 473 -11.21 16.45 25.82
C PHE A 473 -12.16 17.46 25.15
N LYS A 474 -12.57 18.51 25.86
CA LYS A 474 -13.39 19.57 25.24
C LYS A 474 -12.60 20.38 24.20
N LYS A 475 -11.31 20.63 24.44
CA LYS A 475 -10.41 21.35 23.53
C LYS A 475 -10.17 20.61 22.21
N LEU A 476 -10.10 19.27 22.23
CA LEU A 476 -9.86 18.50 21.02
C LEU A 476 -11.12 18.29 20.17
N GLU A 477 -12.31 18.34 20.76
CA GLU A 477 -13.57 17.95 20.11
C GLU A 477 -14.31 19.09 19.40
N HIS A 478 -14.76 18.79 18.18
CA HIS A 478 -15.89 19.44 17.51
C HIS A 478 -17.04 18.44 17.41
N SER A 479 -17.85 18.34 18.48
CA SER A 479 -18.96 17.39 18.54
C SER A 479 -20.20 17.93 17.84
N VAL A 480 -20.62 17.22 16.79
CA VAL A 480 -21.89 17.41 16.08
C VAL A 480 -22.91 16.30 16.40
N VAL A 481 -22.64 15.52 17.45
CA VAL A 481 -23.57 14.49 17.97
C VAL A 481 -24.79 15.20 18.60
N PRO A 482 -26.02 14.94 18.11
CA PRO A 482 -27.22 15.70 18.52
C PRO A 482 -27.59 15.56 20.01
N ASP A 483 -27.36 14.39 20.58
CA ASP A 483 -27.71 13.99 21.95
C ASP A 483 -26.50 13.96 22.90
N ALA A 484 -25.35 14.50 22.48
CA ALA A 484 -24.19 14.61 23.35
C ALA A 484 -24.44 15.61 24.50
N ASN A 485 -24.01 15.27 25.71
CA ASN A 485 -24.23 16.11 26.86
C ASN A 485 -23.43 17.43 26.73
N PRO A 486 -24.09 18.61 26.76
CA PRO A 486 -23.45 19.89 26.47
C PRO A 486 -22.43 20.33 27.53
N ALA A 487 -22.54 19.85 28.78
CA ALA A 487 -21.54 20.14 29.81
C ALA A 487 -20.20 19.44 29.51
N TYR A 488 -20.28 18.29 28.85
CA TYR A 488 -19.17 17.38 28.61
C TYR A 488 -18.58 17.55 27.22
N ALA A 489 -19.38 17.71 26.16
CA ALA A 489 -18.93 17.78 24.78
C ALA A 489 -18.18 19.09 24.43
N GLY A 490 -17.09 18.98 23.67
CA GLY A 490 -16.43 20.12 23.02
C GLY A 490 -17.11 20.49 21.70
N LYS A 491 -17.04 21.77 21.31
CA LYS A 491 -17.69 22.30 20.10
C LYS A 491 -16.73 23.00 19.13
N ASP A 492 -15.52 23.36 19.55
CA ASP A 492 -14.63 24.24 18.78
C ASP A 492 -13.27 23.60 18.46
N GLY A 493 -13.07 22.34 18.85
CA GLY A 493 -11.83 21.62 18.61
C GLY A 493 -11.63 21.22 17.14
N PRO A 494 -10.44 20.74 16.77
CA PRO A 494 -10.14 20.35 15.40
C PRO A 494 -10.74 19.00 14.98
N LEU A 495 -11.03 18.10 15.92
CA LEU A 495 -11.45 16.72 15.62
C LEU A 495 -12.97 16.58 15.64
N THR A 496 -13.56 16.18 14.50
CA THR A 496 -15.02 16.05 14.38
C THR A 496 -15.51 14.77 15.05
N ILE A 497 -16.42 14.90 16.01
CA ILE A 497 -17.14 13.76 16.61
C ILE A 497 -18.57 13.75 16.09
N SER A 498 -18.98 12.65 15.46
CA SER A 498 -20.31 12.50 14.87
C SER A 498 -20.84 11.07 15.03
N TYR A 499 -22.10 10.83 14.66
CA TYR A 499 -22.57 9.46 14.42
C TYR A 499 -22.19 9.00 13.00
N PRO A 500 -21.80 7.72 12.80
CA PRO A 500 -21.74 7.12 11.48
C PRO A 500 -23.07 7.31 10.73
N ARG A 501 -22.98 7.58 9.41
CA ARG A 501 -24.14 7.88 8.57
C ARG A 501 -24.89 6.63 8.06
N PHE A 502 -24.60 5.47 8.63
CA PHE A 502 -25.23 4.19 8.36
C PHE A 502 -25.42 3.40 9.66
N ARG A 503 -26.54 2.67 9.76
CA ARG A 503 -26.83 1.72 10.84
C ARG A 503 -27.62 0.53 10.28
N SER A 504 -27.14 -0.68 10.55
CA SER A 504 -27.82 -1.93 10.24
C SER A 504 -29.04 -2.16 11.12
N ASP A 505 -29.89 -3.11 10.73
CA ASP A 505 -31.03 -3.51 11.54
C ASP A 505 -30.59 -4.31 12.78
N THR A 506 -29.49 -5.06 12.70
CA THR A 506 -28.91 -5.78 13.83
C THR A 506 -28.37 -4.81 14.89
N ALA A 507 -27.77 -3.68 14.50
CA ALA A 507 -27.36 -2.66 15.46
C ALA A 507 -28.55 -2.02 16.19
N LYS A 508 -29.64 -1.73 15.48
CA LYS A 508 -30.88 -1.20 16.10
C LYS A 508 -31.48 -2.21 17.08
N ALA A 509 -31.52 -3.49 16.67
CA ALA A 509 -32.01 -4.57 17.49
C ALA A 509 -31.14 -4.78 18.73
N PHE A 510 -29.82 -4.67 18.61
CA PHE A 510 -28.89 -4.79 19.73
C PHE A 510 -29.11 -3.69 20.77
N VAL A 511 -29.22 -2.42 20.32
CA VAL A 511 -29.52 -1.30 21.23
C VAL A 511 -30.87 -1.48 21.90
N GLN A 512 -31.91 -1.81 21.14
CA GLN A 512 -33.25 -2.03 21.69
C GLN A 512 -33.30 -3.23 22.63
N GLY A 513 -32.58 -4.31 22.33
CA GLY A 513 -32.50 -5.51 23.15
C GLY A 513 -31.81 -5.24 24.48
N ALA A 514 -30.73 -4.46 24.49
CA ALA A 514 -30.10 -4.02 25.72
C ALA A 514 -31.03 -3.14 26.58
N ILE A 515 -31.85 -2.28 25.95
CA ILE A 515 -32.89 -1.52 26.66
C ILE A 515 -33.97 -2.45 27.23
N GLU A 516 -34.41 -3.47 26.48
CA GLU A 516 -35.35 -4.49 26.96
C GLU A 516 -34.77 -5.30 28.15
N ASP A 517 -33.45 -5.53 28.17
CA ASP A 517 -32.70 -6.17 29.27
C ASP A 517 -32.44 -5.24 30.46
N GLY A 518 -32.85 -3.96 30.37
CA GLY A 518 -32.77 -2.98 31.46
C GLY A 518 -31.57 -2.03 31.42
N ALA A 519 -30.74 -2.06 30.38
CA ALA A 519 -29.64 -1.10 30.22
C ALA A 519 -30.20 0.28 29.78
N PRO A 520 -29.80 1.39 30.42
CA PRO A 520 -30.21 2.71 29.97
C PRO A 520 -29.54 3.09 28.65
N TYR A 521 -30.23 3.85 27.80
CA TYR A 521 -29.60 4.52 26.66
C TYR A 521 -28.88 5.78 27.16
N VAL A 522 -27.56 5.87 26.96
CA VAL A 522 -26.73 6.93 27.56
C VAL A 522 -25.76 7.56 26.56
N ASP A 523 -25.45 8.84 26.73
CA ASP A 523 -24.19 9.39 26.19
C ASP A 523 -23.05 8.87 27.06
N TYR A 524 -22.39 7.79 26.61
CA TYR A 524 -21.32 7.13 27.36
C TYR A 524 -20.05 8.00 27.52
N ASN A 525 -19.97 9.16 26.84
CA ASN A 525 -18.93 10.17 27.04
C ASN A 525 -19.35 11.31 28.00
N GLY A 526 -20.59 11.25 28.50
CA GLY A 526 -21.19 12.18 29.45
C GLY A 526 -20.87 11.83 30.91
N PRO A 527 -21.78 12.14 31.86
CA PRO A 527 -21.52 11.96 33.29
C PRO A 527 -21.41 10.48 33.73
N THR A 528 -22.11 9.58 33.04
CA THR A 528 -22.19 8.15 33.36
C THR A 528 -21.95 7.32 32.12
N GLN A 529 -21.25 6.19 32.26
CA GLN A 529 -20.86 5.34 31.14
C GLN A 529 -21.69 4.04 31.02
N ILE A 530 -22.21 3.53 32.13
CA ILE A 530 -22.98 2.27 32.16
C ILE A 530 -24.27 2.43 31.35
N GLY A 531 -24.47 1.56 30.38
CA GLY A 531 -25.60 1.62 29.45
C GLY A 531 -25.22 1.24 28.02
N VAL A 532 -26.15 1.44 27.11
CA VAL A 532 -26.02 1.11 25.69
C VAL A 532 -26.16 2.36 24.82
N SER A 533 -25.45 2.39 23.70
CA SER A 533 -25.58 3.47 22.73
C SER A 533 -25.06 3.11 21.34
N TYR A 534 -25.45 3.90 20.35
CA TYR A 534 -24.79 3.85 19.05
C TYR A 534 -23.40 4.47 19.14
N ILE A 535 -22.46 3.98 18.32
CA ILE A 535 -21.09 4.47 18.33
C ILE A 535 -21.04 5.93 17.87
N GLN A 536 -20.45 6.79 18.69
CA GLN A 536 -19.89 8.08 18.26
C GLN A 536 -18.52 7.82 17.62
N SER A 537 -18.17 8.55 16.56
CA SER A 537 -16.96 8.32 15.77
C SER A 537 -16.21 9.59 15.41
N THR A 538 -14.88 9.45 15.23
CA THR A 538 -14.00 10.49 14.66
C THR A 538 -14.16 10.55 13.14
N THR A 539 -15.31 11.07 12.70
CA THR A 539 -15.69 11.15 11.29
C THR A 539 -16.25 12.52 10.95
N LYS A 540 -15.87 13.05 9.77
CA LYS A 540 -16.33 14.32 9.21
C LYS A 540 -16.93 14.05 7.83
N ASP A 541 -18.20 14.40 7.66
CA ASP A 541 -18.93 14.23 6.40
C ASP A 541 -18.87 12.82 5.81
N GLY A 542 -19.03 11.80 6.67
CA GLY A 542 -19.00 10.39 6.28
C GLY A 542 -17.61 9.84 5.95
N LYS A 543 -16.56 10.67 6.07
CA LYS A 543 -15.15 10.26 5.93
C LYS A 543 -14.48 10.18 7.30
N ARG A 544 -13.41 9.41 7.38
CA ARG A 544 -12.50 9.39 8.53
C ARG A 544 -11.93 10.80 8.77
N ASP A 545 -11.87 11.20 10.03
CA ASP A 545 -11.18 12.42 10.48
C ASP A 545 -9.96 11.99 11.32
N SER A 546 -8.84 11.70 10.63
CA SER A 546 -7.59 11.27 11.27
C SER A 546 -6.94 12.44 12.02
N THR A 547 -5.97 12.19 12.90
CA THR A 547 -5.25 13.31 13.55
C THR A 547 -4.36 14.09 12.57
N ASN A 548 -3.96 13.48 11.46
CA ASN A 548 -3.22 14.20 10.41
C ASN A 548 -4.16 15.13 9.63
N VAL A 549 -5.36 14.67 9.28
CA VAL A 549 -6.40 15.54 8.70
C VAL A 549 -6.81 16.64 9.68
N ALA A 550 -7.20 16.29 10.91
CA ALA A 550 -7.73 17.27 11.87
C ALA A 550 -6.68 18.31 12.33
N TYR A 551 -5.42 17.91 12.53
CA TYR A 551 -4.40 18.81 13.11
C TYR A 551 -3.34 19.31 12.14
N LEU A 552 -3.04 18.60 11.05
CA LEU A 552 -1.88 18.95 10.21
C LEU A 552 -2.27 19.42 8.81
N TYR A 553 -3.47 19.09 8.32
CA TYR A 553 -3.96 19.69 7.09
C TYR A 553 -4.14 21.20 7.31
N ASP A 554 -3.95 21.98 6.24
CA ASP A 554 -4.04 23.44 6.26
C ASP A 554 -2.96 24.17 7.07
N MET A 555 -1.97 23.46 7.60
CA MET A 555 -0.84 24.07 8.32
C MET A 555 0.31 24.49 7.39
N ARG A 556 0.11 24.48 6.06
CA ARG A 556 1.13 24.80 5.05
C ARG A 556 1.73 26.20 5.18
N ASN A 557 0.99 27.13 5.78
CA ASN A 557 1.45 28.50 6.00
C ASN A 557 2.37 28.64 7.23
N ARG A 558 2.55 27.59 8.05
CA ARG A 558 3.45 27.60 9.21
C ARG A 558 4.89 27.29 8.82
N SER A 559 5.68 28.34 8.58
CA SER A 559 7.09 28.23 8.17
C SER A 559 8.02 27.63 9.24
N ASN A 560 7.56 27.57 10.50
CA ASN A 560 8.29 27.03 11.63
C ASN A 560 8.02 25.53 11.87
N LEU A 561 7.08 24.90 11.16
CA LEU A 561 6.78 23.47 11.22
C LEU A 561 7.35 22.73 10.01
N HIS A 562 8.28 21.81 10.26
CA HIS A 562 8.87 20.94 9.24
C HIS A 562 8.42 19.50 9.45
N VAL A 563 7.98 18.82 8.38
CA VAL A 563 7.61 17.40 8.42
C VAL A 563 8.59 16.60 7.57
N LYS A 564 9.08 15.47 8.07
CA LYS A 564 9.92 14.53 7.33
C LYS A 564 9.27 13.13 7.32
N LYS A 565 8.70 12.75 6.17
CA LYS A 565 8.02 11.46 5.96
C LYS A 565 9.02 10.37 5.54
N ASN A 566 8.59 9.10 5.52
CA ASN A 566 9.40 7.95 5.11
C ASN A 566 10.78 7.92 5.81
N SER A 567 10.78 8.23 7.11
CA SER A 567 11.99 8.49 7.89
C SER A 567 11.87 7.87 9.28
N GLN A 568 12.56 6.76 9.51
CA GLN A 568 12.49 6.06 10.80
C GLN A 568 13.56 6.59 11.74
N VAL A 569 13.17 7.17 12.88
CA VAL A 569 14.12 7.48 13.95
C VAL A 569 14.64 6.17 14.55
N THR A 570 15.97 6.07 14.65
CA THR A 570 16.66 4.84 15.08
C THR A 570 17.37 4.98 16.41
N ARG A 571 17.64 6.22 16.85
CA ARG A 571 18.34 6.50 18.10
C ARG A 571 18.14 7.93 18.56
N ILE A 572 17.99 8.13 19.86
CA ILE A 572 18.08 9.43 20.53
C ILE A 572 19.55 9.68 20.90
N LEU A 573 20.00 10.91 20.69
CA LEU A 573 21.37 11.35 20.95
C LEU A 573 21.43 12.09 22.30
N PHE A 574 22.52 11.86 23.03
CA PHE A 574 22.71 12.41 24.37
C PHE A 574 24.04 13.14 24.50
N ASP A 575 24.01 14.27 25.18
CA ASP A 575 25.17 14.78 25.91
C ASP A 575 25.25 14.03 27.24
N ARG A 576 26.25 13.14 27.36
CA ARG A 576 26.46 12.32 28.55
C ARG A 576 26.92 13.12 29.76
N SER A 577 27.57 14.27 29.56
CA SER A 577 28.06 15.11 30.67
C SER A 577 26.89 15.81 31.39
N ALA A 578 25.89 16.25 30.63
CA ALA A 578 24.69 16.90 31.14
C ALA A 578 23.50 15.94 31.39
N ASN A 579 23.68 14.66 31.05
CA ASN A 579 22.63 13.64 30.94
C ASN A 579 21.37 14.17 30.22
N ARG A 580 21.57 14.78 29.06
CA ARG A 580 20.54 15.53 28.31
C ARG A 580 20.40 14.99 26.89
N ALA A 581 19.17 14.72 26.45
CA ALA A 581 18.89 14.44 25.05
C ALA A 581 19.10 15.72 24.21
N ASN A 582 19.82 15.61 23.10
CA ASN A 582 20.23 16.76 22.28
C ASN A 582 20.01 16.55 20.77
N GLY A 583 19.28 15.51 20.38
CA GLY A 583 18.99 15.24 18.98
C GLY A 583 18.56 13.80 18.71
N VAL A 584 18.38 13.48 17.44
CA VAL A 584 18.05 12.13 16.98
C VAL A 584 18.86 11.74 15.75
N ARG A 585 19.05 10.43 15.57
CA ARG A 585 19.52 9.83 14.32
C ARG A 585 18.37 9.09 13.64
N PHE A 586 18.10 9.37 12.38
CA PHE A 586 17.04 8.73 11.61
C PHE A 586 17.56 8.16 10.28
N PHE A 587 16.85 7.19 9.74
CA PHE A 587 17.16 6.55 8.46
C PHE A 587 16.15 7.00 7.40
N HIS A 588 16.65 7.45 6.26
CA HIS A 588 15.85 7.92 5.13
C HIS A 588 16.59 7.63 3.82
N ALA A 589 15.87 7.13 2.81
CA ALA A 589 16.41 6.89 1.46
C ALA A 589 17.78 6.17 1.45
N GLY A 590 17.92 5.12 2.27
CA GLY A 590 19.16 4.32 2.33
C GLY A 590 20.28 4.90 3.19
N ARG A 591 20.10 6.07 3.82
CA ARG A 591 21.16 6.78 4.55
C ARG A 591 20.73 7.19 5.96
N PHE A 592 21.71 7.28 6.86
CA PHE A 592 21.51 7.83 8.19
C PHE A 592 21.73 9.34 8.20
N HIS A 593 20.83 10.04 8.87
CA HIS A 593 20.86 11.47 9.08
C HIS A 593 20.83 11.78 10.58
N THR A 594 21.40 12.91 10.97
CA THR A 594 21.42 13.39 12.35
C THR A 594 20.86 14.80 12.40
N VAL A 595 20.04 15.09 13.39
CA VAL A 595 19.49 16.42 13.64
C VAL A 595 19.47 16.72 15.14
N ARG A 596 19.79 17.96 15.52
CA ARG A 596 19.91 18.38 16.92
C ARG A 596 18.64 19.05 17.43
N ALA A 597 18.39 18.93 18.73
CA ALA A 597 17.32 19.63 19.44
C ALA A 597 17.92 20.62 20.44
N ARG A 598 17.56 21.90 20.35
CA ARG A 598 17.94 22.92 21.33
C ARG A 598 17.21 22.74 22.64
N ARG A 599 15.90 22.45 22.59
CA ARG A 599 15.03 22.34 23.77
C ARG A 599 14.79 20.88 24.14
N GLU A 600 13.93 20.19 23.40
CA GLU A 600 13.51 18.83 23.78
C GLU A 600 13.36 17.89 22.57
N VAL A 601 13.65 16.61 22.82
CA VAL A 601 13.19 15.50 21.98
C VAL A 601 11.92 14.94 22.61
N ILE A 602 10.87 14.77 21.82
CA ILE A 602 9.56 14.28 22.27
C ILE A 602 9.25 12.99 21.52
N VAL A 603 9.12 11.89 22.24
CA VAL A 603 8.83 10.57 21.67
C VAL A 603 7.32 10.34 21.67
N SER A 604 6.75 10.13 20.48
CA SER A 604 5.32 9.87 20.26
C SER A 604 5.12 8.69 19.30
N SER A 605 5.93 7.65 19.49
CA SER A 605 5.99 6.45 18.63
C SER A 605 5.04 5.32 19.08
N GLY A 606 4.19 5.60 20.07
CA GLY A 606 3.16 4.71 20.60
C GLY A 606 3.70 3.63 21.54
N ALA A 607 2.77 2.88 22.17
CA ALA A 607 3.07 1.88 23.19
C ALA A 607 3.99 0.72 22.77
N ILE A 608 4.29 0.56 21.48
CA ILE A 608 5.29 -0.40 20.99
C ILE A 608 6.56 0.33 20.53
N GLY A 609 6.44 1.39 19.73
CA GLY A 609 7.59 2.09 19.14
C GLY A 609 8.38 2.90 20.16
N SER A 610 7.72 3.54 21.12
CA SER A 610 8.35 4.38 22.14
C SER A 610 9.29 3.60 23.07
N PRO A 611 8.86 2.51 23.74
CA PRO A 611 9.78 1.72 24.56
C PRO A 611 10.90 1.10 23.72
N HIS A 612 10.62 0.71 22.47
CA HIS A 612 11.62 0.16 21.57
C HIS A 612 12.74 1.17 21.27
N LEU A 613 12.37 2.41 20.89
CA LEU A 613 13.32 3.48 20.61
C LEU A 613 14.11 3.90 21.86
N LEU A 614 13.45 4.01 23.02
CA LEU A 614 14.12 4.33 24.29
C LEU A 614 15.19 3.29 24.62
N MET A 615 14.86 2.00 24.54
CA MET A 615 15.81 0.91 24.80
C MET A 615 16.98 0.94 23.81
N LEU A 616 16.73 1.09 22.50
CA LEU A 616 17.78 1.25 21.48
C LEU A 616 18.70 2.45 21.73
N SER A 617 18.18 3.45 22.44
CA SER A 617 18.90 4.68 22.79
C SER A 617 19.64 4.58 24.14
N GLY A 618 19.48 3.47 24.86
CA GLY A 618 20.15 3.21 26.14
C GLY A 618 19.29 3.55 27.37
N ILE A 619 17.99 3.76 27.24
CA ILE A 619 17.07 3.98 28.36
C ILE A 619 16.16 2.76 28.50
N GLY A 620 16.29 2.04 29.61
CA GLY A 620 15.58 0.79 29.84
C GLY A 620 16.29 -0.11 30.84
N PRO A 621 15.83 -1.36 31.06
CA PRO A 621 16.41 -2.25 32.06
C PRO A 621 17.88 -2.51 31.77
N ALA A 622 18.79 -2.07 32.65
CA ALA A 622 20.22 -1.95 32.33
C ALA A 622 20.85 -3.29 31.92
N ASP A 623 20.46 -4.39 32.56
CA ASP A 623 20.97 -5.73 32.22
C ASP A 623 20.49 -6.20 30.84
N HIS A 624 19.24 -5.93 30.49
CA HIS A 624 18.70 -6.22 29.16
C HIS A 624 19.43 -5.42 28.08
N LEU A 625 19.69 -4.13 28.35
CA LEU A 625 20.45 -3.27 27.43
C LEU A 625 21.88 -3.81 27.22
N ARG A 626 22.59 -4.15 28.30
CA ARG A 626 23.95 -4.72 28.21
C ARG A 626 23.97 -6.05 27.45
N ALA A 627 22.99 -6.92 27.68
CA ALA A 627 22.84 -8.19 26.95
C ALA A 627 22.64 -7.99 25.44
N ASN A 628 22.07 -6.86 25.04
CA ASN A 628 21.93 -6.47 23.63
C ASN A 628 23.08 -5.59 23.12
N GLY A 629 24.19 -5.46 23.86
CA GLY A 629 25.36 -4.65 23.45
C GLY A 629 25.12 -3.14 23.49
N ILE A 630 24.13 -2.67 24.25
CA ILE A 630 23.77 -1.26 24.38
C ILE A 630 24.24 -0.73 25.74
N LYS A 631 25.03 0.34 25.72
CA LYS A 631 25.48 1.02 26.94
C LYS A 631 24.32 1.79 27.60
N PRO A 632 23.92 1.47 28.85
CA PRO A 632 22.86 2.20 29.53
C PRO A 632 23.17 3.70 29.71
N ILE A 633 22.11 4.50 29.64
CA ILE A 633 22.02 5.93 29.96
C ILE A 633 21.22 6.10 31.24
N ALA A 634 20.07 5.42 31.33
CA ALA A 634 19.24 5.36 32.51
C ALA A 634 18.66 3.95 32.65
N ASP A 635 18.71 3.42 33.88
CA ASP A 635 18.10 2.15 34.25
C ASP A 635 16.66 2.40 34.67
N LEU A 636 15.72 2.07 33.78
CA LEU A 636 14.29 2.31 33.95
C LEU A 636 13.49 1.09 33.47
N PRO A 637 12.29 0.84 34.00
CA PRO A 637 11.45 -0.31 33.64
C PRO A 637 10.75 -0.14 32.28
N VAL A 638 11.43 0.43 31.28
CA VAL A 638 10.91 0.61 29.92
C VAL A 638 10.49 -0.73 29.32
N GLY A 639 9.30 -0.76 28.74
CA GLY A 639 8.71 -1.95 28.13
C GLY A 639 7.94 -2.84 29.10
N HIS A 640 7.96 -2.60 30.41
CA HIS A 640 7.09 -3.29 31.38
C HIS A 640 5.68 -2.70 31.39
N ASN A 641 4.73 -3.34 32.08
CA ASN A 641 3.36 -2.84 32.22
C ASN A 641 2.64 -2.68 30.86
N PHE A 642 2.93 -3.55 29.88
CA PHE A 642 2.17 -3.55 28.63
C PHE A 642 0.74 -4.02 28.93
N GLN A 643 -0.25 -3.21 28.55
CA GLN A 643 -1.67 -3.54 28.74
C GLN A 643 -2.42 -3.34 27.44
N ASP A 644 -3.53 -4.05 27.30
CA ASP A 644 -4.40 -3.97 26.13
C ASP A 644 -5.80 -4.49 26.46
N HIS A 645 -6.80 -4.01 25.73
CA HIS A 645 -8.13 -4.60 25.75
C HIS A 645 -8.17 -5.84 24.87
N THR A 646 -8.55 -6.96 25.46
CA THR A 646 -8.76 -8.23 24.75
C THR A 646 -10.23 -8.56 24.69
N ALA A 647 -10.60 -9.29 23.64
CA ALA A 647 -11.95 -9.79 23.43
C ALA A 647 -11.94 -11.26 23.02
N ALA A 648 -13.06 -11.93 23.27
CA ALA A 648 -13.37 -13.21 22.65
C ALA A 648 -13.84 -12.97 21.20
N GLY A 649 -12.90 -13.06 20.25
CA GLY A 649 -13.14 -12.81 18.84
C GLY A 649 -13.99 -13.90 18.19
N GLY A 650 -15.12 -13.54 17.59
CA GLY A 650 -15.91 -14.47 16.77
C GLY A 650 -17.12 -15.07 17.46
N LEU A 651 -17.58 -14.48 18.58
CA LEU A 651 -18.93 -14.73 19.08
C LEU A 651 -19.96 -14.23 18.05
N THR A 652 -20.43 -15.17 17.23
CA THR A 652 -21.18 -14.92 16.00
C THR A 652 -22.63 -15.33 16.18
N PHE A 653 -23.54 -14.48 15.73
CA PHE A 653 -24.98 -14.75 15.76
C PHE A 653 -25.54 -14.68 14.34
N LEU A 654 -26.32 -15.69 13.95
CA LEU A 654 -27.02 -15.75 12.68
C LEU A 654 -28.41 -15.14 12.83
N VAL A 655 -28.90 -14.50 11.77
CA VAL A 655 -30.22 -13.86 11.72
C VAL A 655 -30.90 -14.16 10.38
N ASN A 656 -32.22 -13.97 10.32
CA ASN A 656 -33.01 -14.13 9.11
C ASN A 656 -33.54 -12.78 8.60
N ASN A 657 -33.54 -12.61 7.27
CA ASN A 657 -34.24 -11.53 6.57
C ASN A 657 -33.83 -10.10 6.97
N THR A 658 -32.53 -9.85 7.14
CA THR A 658 -31.99 -8.52 7.45
C THR A 658 -30.89 -8.13 6.46
N GLN A 659 -30.73 -6.82 6.19
CA GLN A 659 -29.56 -6.34 5.44
C GLN A 659 -28.34 -6.22 6.36
N THR A 660 -27.58 -7.30 6.51
CA THR A 660 -26.31 -7.27 7.27
C THR A 660 -25.13 -6.84 6.41
N LEU A 661 -24.04 -6.43 7.07
CA LEU A 661 -22.80 -5.97 6.45
C LEU A 661 -21.97 -7.15 5.92
N THR A 662 -22.46 -7.82 4.88
CA THR A 662 -21.71 -8.84 4.14
C THR A 662 -20.87 -8.21 3.03
N TYR A 663 -19.79 -8.88 2.62
CA TYR A 663 -18.95 -8.41 1.51
C TYR A 663 -19.79 -8.13 0.25
N LYS A 664 -20.70 -9.03 -0.11
CA LYS A 664 -21.57 -8.88 -1.29
C LYS A 664 -22.58 -7.72 -1.15
N ASN A 665 -23.06 -7.44 0.05
CA ASN A 665 -24.01 -6.35 0.29
C ASN A 665 -23.31 -4.99 0.31
N VAL A 666 -22.11 -4.91 0.91
CA VAL A 666 -21.37 -3.65 1.06
C VAL A 666 -20.78 -3.20 -0.28
N PHE A 667 -20.05 -4.08 -0.97
CA PHE A 667 -19.28 -3.74 -2.17
C PHE A 667 -20.11 -3.82 -3.45
N ARG A 668 -21.19 -3.04 -3.49
CA ARG A 668 -22.03 -2.85 -4.67
C ARG A 668 -21.86 -1.43 -5.21
N LEU A 669 -22.00 -1.27 -6.52
CA LEU A 669 -21.82 0.02 -7.18
C LEU A 669 -22.81 1.08 -6.67
N ASP A 670 -24.06 0.73 -6.42
CA ASP A 670 -25.08 1.63 -5.87
C ASP A 670 -24.69 2.17 -4.47
N ASN A 671 -24.11 1.32 -3.62
CA ASN A 671 -23.59 1.75 -2.32
C ASN A 671 -22.35 2.65 -2.46
N PHE A 672 -21.48 2.37 -3.43
CA PHE A 672 -20.33 3.23 -3.71
C PHE A 672 -20.77 4.60 -4.24
N MET A 673 -21.74 4.65 -5.14
CA MET A 673 -22.30 5.91 -5.66
C MET A 673 -22.97 6.72 -4.55
N LYS A 674 -23.76 6.07 -3.69
CA LYS A 674 -24.38 6.72 -2.51
C LYS A 674 -23.33 7.28 -1.54
N TYR A 675 -22.20 6.60 -1.38
CA TYR A 675 -21.08 7.14 -0.62
C TYR A 675 -20.44 8.33 -1.34
N GLN A 676 -20.18 8.24 -2.64
CA GLN A 676 -19.49 9.30 -3.36
C GLN A 676 -20.31 10.59 -3.42
N TYR A 677 -21.61 10.54 -3.70
CA TYR A 677 -22.42 11.75 -3.85
C TYR A 677 -23.07 12.21 -2.54
N ASP A 678 -23.64 11.28 -1.75
CA ASP A 678 -24.42 11.66 -0.56
C ASP A 678 -23.62 11.52 0.75
N LYS A 679 -22.42 10.92 0.69
CA LYS A 679 -21.65 10.50 1.86
C LYS A 679 -22.52 9.69 2.84
N ARG A 680 -23.28 8.73 2.30
CA ARG A 680 -24.19 7.84 3.04
C ARG A 680 -23.99 6.38 2.65
N GLY A 681 -24.65 5.48 3.36
CA GLY A 681 -24.64 4.05 3.06
C GLY A 681 -23.49 3.30 3.74
N PRO A 682 -23.36 1.98 3.49
CA PRO A 682 -22.49 1.10 4.25
C PRO A 682 -21.02 1.52 4.29
N PHE A 683 -20.50 2.20 3.26
CA PHE A 683 -19.12 2.69 3.24
C PHE A 683 -18.79 3.71 4.36
N THR A 684 -19.82 4.36 4.93
CA THR A 684 -19.67 5.27 6.08
C THR A 684 -19.66 4.57 7.44
N SER A 685 -19.95 3.27 7.49
CA SER A 685 -19.85 2.48 8.73
C SER A 685 -18.38 2.21 9.05
N THR A 686 -18.05 2.29 10.33
CA THR A 686 -16.68 2.30 10.83
C THR A 686 -16.11 0.89 10.96
N GLY A 687 -15.71 0.31 9.83
CA GLY A 687 -15.27 -1.11 9.74
C GLY A 687 -16.34 -2.10 10.22
N GLY A 688 -17.62 -1.71 10.13
CA GLY A 688 -18.76 -2.50 10.60
C GLY A 688 -19.11 -2.37 12.07
N CYS A 689 -18.34 -1.63 12.89
CA CYS A 689 -18.69 -1.33 14.28
C CYS A 689 -19.88 -0.36 14.30
N GLU A 690 -20.92 -0.63 15.10
CA GLU A 690 -22.15 0.20 15.06
C GLU A 690 -22.77 0.57 16.42
N ALA A 691 -22.62 -0.28 17.44
CA ALA A 691 -23.15 -0.01 18.78
C ALA A 691 -22.24 -0.59 19.88
N ILE A 692 -22.30 -0.01 21.07
CA ILE A 692 -21.54 -0.44 22.25
C ILE A 692 -22.43 -0.46 23.50
N ALA A 693 -22.12 -1.35 24.44
CA ALA A 693 -22.73 -1.36 25.77
C ALA A 693 -21.68 -1.63 26.85
N PHE A 694 -21.68 -0.82 27.91
CA PHE A 694 -20.77 -0.94 29.06
C PHE A 694 -21.51 -1.47 30.28
N TYR A 695 -20.89 -2.40 30.99
CA TYR A 695 -21.44 -3.04 32.18
C TYR A 695 -20.39 -3.12 33.30
N ASP A 696 -20.85 -3.01 34.54
CA ASP A 696 -20.09 -3.31 35.77
C ASP A 696 -20.64 -4.62 36.34
N SER A 697 -19.91 -5.73 36.11
CA SER A 697 -20.35 -7.06 36.55
C SER A 697 -20.26 -7.26 38.06
N GLU A 698 -19.43 -6.46 38.75
CA GLU A 698 -19.24 -6.54 40.19
C GLU A 698 -20.32 -5.80 40.96
N ARG A 699 -20.89 -4.73 40.36
CA ARG A 699 -22.02 -3.98 40.92
C ARG A 699 -23.14 -3.77 39.88
N PRO A 700 -23.90 -4.82 39.55
CA PRO A 700 -25.01 -4.71 38.62
C PRO A 700 -26.05 -3.69 39.11
N GLY A 701 -26.47 -2.80 38.21
CA GLY A 701 -27.50 -1.79 38.49
C GLY A 701 -26.99 -0.47 39.10
N ASP A 702 -25.69 -0.32 39.33
CA ASP A 702 -25.10 1.00 39.65
C ASP A 702 -25.00 1.84 38.36
N PRO A 703 -25.81 2.92 38.21
CA PRO A 703 -25.79 3.74 37.00
C PRO A 703 -24.48 4.54 36.85
N ASP A 704 -23.71 4.70 37.93
CA ASP A 704 -22.38 5.31 37.93
C ASP A 704 -21.31 4.23 38.18
N GLY A 705 -21.54 2.99 37.75
CA GLY A 705 -20.58 1.90 37.87
C GLY A 705 -19.26 2.13 37.14
N TRP A 706 -18.27 1.29 37.42
CA TRP A 706 -16.96 1.30 36.76
C TRP A 706 -16.83 0.07 35.86
N PRO A 707 -17.04 0.22 34.54
CA PRO A 707 -17.24 -0.96 33.70
C PRO A 707 -16.00 -1.85 33.67
N ASP A 708 -16.22 -3.15 33.80
CA ASP A 708 -15.20 -4.21 33.65
C ASP A 708 -15.28 -4.88 32.29
N TYR A 709 -16.39 -4.78 31.56
CA TYR A 709 -16.50 -5.21 30.17
C TYR A 709 -17.36 -4.30 29.28
N GLU A 710 -17.04 -4.33 27.98
CA GLU A 710 -17.78 -3.70 26.88
C GLU A 710 -18.29 -4.78 25.93
N LEU A 711 -19.51 -4.65 25.45
CA LEU A 711 -20.02 -5.41 24.30
C LEU A 711 -20.02 -4.52 23.06
N LEU A 712 -19.13 -4.81 22.12
CA LEU A 712 -19.03 -4.09 20.85
C LEU A 712 -19.77 -4.87 19.75
N HIS A 713 -20.83 -4.29 19.21
CA HIS A 713 -21.62 -4.86 18.13
C HIS A 713 -21.04 -4.51 16.75
N ILE A 714 -20.84 -5.55 15.94
CA ILE A 714 -20.41 -5.48 14.54
C ILE A 714 -21.54 -5.97 13.64
N GLY A 715 -22.00 -5.15 12.69
CA GLY A 715 -23.14 -5.44 11.82
C GLY A 715 -22.96 -6.56 10.79
N GLY A 716 -21.86 -7.29 10.85
CA GLY A 716 -21.55 -8.43 9.99
C GLY A 716 -20.87 -9.55 10.79
N THR A 717 -20.83 -10.75 10.24
CA THR A 717 -20.09 -11.88 10.84
C THR A 717 -18.62 -11.84 10.42
N ILE A 718 -17.73 -12.45 11.21
CA ILE A 718 -16.33 -12.70 10.78
C ILE A 718 -16.29 -13.53 9.50
N GLY A 719 -17.28 -14.41 9.29
CA GLY A 719 -17.39 -15.18 8.05
C GLY A 719 -17.83 -14.35 6.84
N ALA A 720 -18.47 -13.20 7.03
CA ALA A 720 -19.09 -12.46 5.92
C ALA A 720 -18.08 -11.76 4.99
N ASP A 721 -16.80 -11.71 5.37
CA ASP A 721 -15.70 -11.16 4.57
C ASP A 721 -14.50 -12.13 4.57
N PRO A 722 -14.08 -12.63 3.40
CA PRO A 722 -12.97 -13.59 3.29
C PRO A 722 -11.62 -13.01 3.70
N THR A 723 -11.48 -11.69 3.78
CA THR A 723 -10.23 -11.05 4.17
C THR A 723 -9.94 -11.19 5.65
N TYR A 724 -10.95 -11.41 6.51
CA TYR A 724 -10.75 -11.55 7.95
C TYR A 724 -9.87 -12.75 8.33
N GLU A 725 -9.85 -13.83 7.53
CA GLU A 725 -8.91 -14.95 7.74
C GLU A 725 -7.46 -14.44 7.74
N VAL A 726 -7.12 -13.58 6.77
CA VAL A 726 -5.78 -13.01 6.62
C VAL A 726 -5.56 -11.85 7.58
N ASN A 727 -6.52 -10.94 7.70
CA ASN A 727 -6.44 -9.72 8.52
C ASN A 727 -6.17 -10.09 9.98
N PHE A 728 -6.87 -11.10 10.49
CA PHE A 728 -6.76 -11.52 11.88
C PHE A 728 -5.78 -12.67 12.09
N ASN A 729 -5.14 -13.17 11.03
CA ASN A 729 -4.13 -14.24 11.08
C ASN A 729 -4.69 -15.63 11.50
N TYR A 730 -5.94 -15.96 11.18
CA TYR A 730 -6.52 -17.26 11.55
C TYR A 730 -5.82 -18.44 10.86
N LYS A 731 -5.73 -19.59 11.54
CA LYS A 731 -5.40 -20.86 10.89
C LYS A 731 -6.50 -21.20 9.88
N HIS A 732 -6.11 -21.54 8.65
CA HIS A 732 -7.04 -21.80 7.56
C HIS A 732 -8.10 -22.85 7.93
N LYS A 733 -7.68 -24.01 8.45
CA LYS A 733 -8.59 -25.08 8.89
C LYS A 733 -9.58 -24.61 9.96
N THR A 734 -9.12 -23.85 10.95
CA THR A 734 -9.96 -23.33 12.02
C THR A 734 -10.99 -22.34 11.48
N PHE A 735 -10.56 -21.40 10.64
CA PHE A 735 -11.44 -20.42 10.01
C PHE A 735 -12.51 -21.09 9.13
N GLN A 736 -12.12 -22.02 8.28
CA GLN A 736 -13.04 -22.74 7.40
C GLN A 736 -14.04 -23.61 8.18
N THR A 737 -13.63 -24.18 9.31
CA THR A 737 -14.51 -24.97 10.18
C THR A 737 -15.59 -24.09 10.80
N LEU A 738 -15.21 -22.94 11.36
CA LEU A 738 -16.13 -22.03 12.04
C LEU A 738 -17.01 -21.22 11.07
N PHE A 739 -16.42 -20.72 9.99
CA PHE A 739 -17.03 -19.65 9.18
C PHE A 739 -17.21 -20.02 7.71
N GLY A 740 -16.70 -21.17 7.26
CA GLY A 740 -16.73 -21.56 5.85
C GLY A 740 -18.15 -21.76 5.30
N GLU A 741 -19.10 -22.23 6.13
CA GLU A 741 -20.49 -22.34 5.70
C GLU A 741 -21.15 -20.97 5.54
N ILE A 742 -20.90 -20.04 6.47
CA ILE A 742 -21.38 -18.66 6.39
C ILE A 742 -20.94 -18.02 5.07
N GLN A 743 -19.68 -18.23 4.66
CA GLN A 743 -19.16 -17.76 3.37
C GLN A 743 -19.86 -18.39 2.17
N ARG A 744 -19.94 -19.73 2.14
CA ARG A 744 -20.51 -20.46 0.99
C ARG A 744 -21.99 -20.18 0.79
N ARG A 745 -22.74 -20.05 1.89
CA ARG A 745 -24.19 -19.84 1.89
C ARG A 745 -24.57 -18.36 1.94
N ASN A 746 -23.61 -17.46 2.19
CA ASN A 746 -23.82 -16.03 2.37
C ASN A 746 -24.87 -15.73 3.45
N TYR A 747 -24.72 -16.38 4.62
CA TYR A 747 -25.64 -16.17 5.74
C TYR A 747 -25.53 -14.76 6.31
N ASP A 748 -26.69 -14.19 6.65
CA ASP A 748 -26.80 -12.96 7.40
C ASP A 748 -26.53 -13.20 8.89
N GLY A 749 -25.82 -12.26 9.51
CA GLY A 749 -25.47 -12.34 10.91
C GLY A 749 -24.69 -11.12 11.39
N PHE A 750 -24.43 -11.09 12.68
CA PHE A 750 -23.63 -10.06 13.34
C PHE A 750 -22.63 -10.72 14.30
N THR A 751 -21.63 -9.96 14.72
CA THR A 751 -20.64 -10.39 15.72
C THR A 751 -20.75 -9.46 16.92
N VAL A 752 -20.62 -10.02 18.13
CA VAL A 752 -20.37 -9.21 19.33
C VAL A 752 -18.96 -9.50 19.78
N PHE A 753 -18.14 -8.47 19.98
CA PHE A 753 -16.89 -8.61 20.72
C PHE A 753 -17.15 -8.31 22.19
N PRO A 754 -16.96 -9.29 23.09
CA PRO A 754 -16.99 -9.06 24.53
C PRO A 754 -15.58 -8.67 24.98
N LEU A 755 -15.36 -7.38 25.21
CA LEU A 755 -14.06 -6.79 25.55
C LEU A 755 -13.90 -6.68 27.06
N ILE A 756 -12.71 -6.99 27.55
CA ILE A 756 -12.31 -6.71 28.94
C ILE A 756 -11.83 -5.26 29.01
N MET A 757 -12.44 -4.45 29.86
CA MET A 757 -12.11 -3.02 30.04
C MET A 757 -11.05 -2.77 31.12
N ARG A 758 -10.94 -3.66 32.10
CA ARG A 758 -10.01 -3.53 33.23
C ARG A 758 -9.17 -4.79 33.41
N PRO A 759 -8.29 -5.12 32.45
CA PRO A 759 -7.49 -6.34 32.49
C PRO A 759 -6.46 -6.30 33.62
N ARG A 760 -6.30 -7.43 34.31
CA ARG A 760 -5.28 -7.62 35.36
C ARG A 760 -3.97 -8.14 34.80
N SER A 761 -4.02 -8.94 33.73
CA SER A 761 -2.81 -9.42 33.06
C SER A 761 -1.96 -8.26 32.53
N LYS A 762 -0.65 -8.34 32.74
CA LYS A 762 0.32 -7.34 32.26
C LYS A 762 1.44 -8.03 31.46
N GLY A 763 1.73 -7.47 30.30
CA GLY A 763 2.76 -7.94 29.40
C GLY A 763 4.08 -7.17 29.46
N ARG A 764 4.96 -7.48 28.52
CA ARG A 764 6.25 -6.83 28.32
C ARG A 764 6.64 -6.68 26.85
N ILE A 765 7.37 -5.61 26.55
CA ILE A 765 8.09 -5.40 25.29
C ILE A 765 9.58 -5.36 25.59
N SER A 766 10.38 -6.10 24.83
CA SER A 766 11.84 -6.12 24.96
C SER A 766 12.54 -6.09 23.61
N LEU A 767 13.78 -5.61 23.59
CA LEU A 767 14.63 -5.70 22.40
C LEU A 767 14.84 -7.14 21.93
N ASN A 768 14.89 -7.30 20.62
CA ASN A 768 15.37 -8.49 19.93
C ASN A 768 16.69 -8.15 19.24
N GLY A 769 17.78 -7.98 19.99
CA GLY A 769 19.04 -7.44 19.46
C GLY A 769 19.09 -5.91 19.39
N SER A 770 20.18 -5.38 18.84
CA SER A 770 20.46 -3.94 18.80
C SER A 770 20.09 -3.25 17.48
N SER A 771 19.48 -3.98 16.53
CA SER A 771 19.12 -3.43 15.23
C SER A 771 17.81 -2.64 15.33
N PRO A 772 17.75 -1.37 14.90
CA PRO A 772 16.52 -0.59 14.90
C PRO A 772 15.48 -1.06 13.88
N PHE A 773 15.89 -1.93 12.94
CA PHE A 773 15.03 -2.47 11.88
C PHE A 773 14.49 -3.86 12.22
N GLN A 774 14.88 -4.41 13.37
CA GLN A 774 14.34 -5.67 13.89
C GLN A 774 13.15 -5.37 14.78
N TYR A 775 12.08 -6.14 14.67
CA TYR A 775 10.92 -5.96 15.55
C TYR A 775 11.23 -6.39 16.98
N PRO A 776 10.66 -5.66 17.97
CA PRO A 776 10.82 -6.04 19.36
C PRO A 776 10.09 -7.36 19.65
N ILE A 777 10.50 -8.03 20.73
CA ILE A 777 9.76 -9.14 21.32
C ILE A 777 8.57 -8.54 22.07
N ILE A 778 7.37 -9.08 21.83
CA ILE A 778 6.13 -8.62 22.45
C ILE A 778 5.48 -9.82 23.13
N GLU A 779 5.31 -9.73 24.45
CA GLU A 779 4.72 -10.75 25.31
C GLU A 779 3.52 -10.13 26.04
N PRO A 780 2.30 -10.18 25.48
CA PRO A 780 1.14 -9.55 26.10
C PRO A 780 0.68 -10.20 27.40
N ASN A 781 1.01 -11.49 27.58
CA ASN A 781 0.56 -12.31 28.71
C ASN A 781 -0.96 -12.32 28.89
N TYR A 782 -1.73 -12.34 27.79
CA TYR A 782 -3.19 -12.38 27.90
C TYR A 782 -3.65 -13.60 28.69
N PHE A 783 -4.58 -13.37 29.62
CA PHE A 783 -5.19 -14.40 30.48
C PHE A 783 -4.22 -15.07 31.47
N ASP A 784 -3.10 -14.42 31.80
CA ASP A 784 -2.19 -14.86 32.85
C ASP A 784 -2.86 -14.75 34.23
N ASP A 785 -3.68 -13.71 34.43
CA ASP A 785 -4.61 -13.64 35.57
C ASP A 785 -5.96 -14.32 35.20
N PRO A 786 -6.43 -15.32 35.97
CA PRO A 786 -7.70 -16.00 35.70
C PRO A 786 -8.93 -15.09 35.76
N TYR A 787 -8.85 -13.95 36.47
CA TYR A 787 -9.90 -12.95 36.49
C TYR A 787 -10.29 -12.47 35.09
N ASP A 788 -9.31 -12.30 34.20
CA ASP A 788 -9.56 -11.81 32.84
C ASP A 788 -10.44 -12.81 32.05
N LEU A 789 -10.24 -14.11 32.25
CA LEU A 789 -11.11 -15.13 31.64
C LEU A 789 -12.50 -15.14 32.25
N ASP A 790 -12.63 -14.95 33.56
CA ASP A 790 -13.95 -14.89 34.21
C ASP A 790 -14.77 -13.70 33.70
N ILE A 791 -14.14 -12.53 33.52
CA ILE A 791 -14.79 -11.36 32.90
C ILE A 791 -15.17 -11.63 31.45
N SER A 792 -14.29 -12.28 30.68
CA SER A 792 -14.59 -12.67 29.29
C SER A 792 -15.84 -13.57 29.21
N VAL A 793 -15.97 -14.55 30.11
CA VAL A 793 -17.14 -15.44 30.18
C VAL A 793 -18.40 -14.65 30.56
N ARG A 794 -18.36 -13.77 31.57
CA ARG A 794 -19.50 -12.92 31.96
C ARG A 794 -19.99 -12.08 30.78
N ALA A 795 -19.08 -11.48 30.03
CA ALA A 795 -19.39 -10.69 28.86
C ALA A 795 -20.02 -11.54 27.73
N ILE A 796 -19.51 -12.75 27.47
CA ILE A 796 -20.10 -13.71 26.53
C ILE A 796 -21.53 -14.08 26.95
N ARG A 797 -21.74 -14.41 28.24
CA ARG A 797 -23.05 -14.75 28.79
C ARG A 797 -24.05 -13.62 28.58
N LYS A 798 -23.67 -12.38 28.90
CA LYS A 798 -24.51 -11.21 28.66
C LYS A 798 -24.85 -11.03 27.17
N ALA A 799 -23.90 -11.22 26.26
CA ALA A 799 -24.19 -11.15 24.82
C ALA A 799 -25.20 -12.23 24.34
N ILE A 800 -25.11 -13.45 24.88
CA ILE A 800 -26.06 -14.54 24.61
C ILE A 800 -27.45 -14.25 25.20
N GLU A 801 -27.51 -13.65 26.40
CA GLU A 801 -28.77 -13.18 26.99
C GLU A 801 -29.44 -12.13 26.11
N LEU A 802 -28.68 -11.12 25.66
CA LEU A 802 -29.19 -10.07 24.76
C LEU A 802 -29.74 -10.66 23.46
N SER A 803 -29.14 -11.71 22.91
CA SER A 803 -29.65 -12.35 21.69
C SER A 803 -31.04 -12.98 21.88
N ARG A 804 -31.49 -13.24 23.11
CA ARG A 804 -32.80 -13.84 23.45
C ARG A 804 -33.90 -12.80 23.68
N THR A 805 -33.57 -11.51 23.68
CA THR A 805 -34.53 -10.41 23.83
C THR A 805 -35.53 -10.37 22.67
N GLY A 806 -36.69 -9.74 22.87
CA GLY A 806 -37.71 -9.62 21.83
C GLY A 806 -37.20 -8.85 20.61
N ALA A 807 -36.38 -7.82 20.82
CA ALA A 807 -35.70 -7.08 19.76
C ALA A 807 -34.85 -7.96 18.84
N MET A 808 -34.04 -8.84 19.41
CA MET A 808 -33.14 -9.71 18.66
C MET A 808 -33.89 -10.91 18.06
N GLN A 809 -34.85 -11.47 18.79
CA GLN A 809 -35.66 -12.60 18.34
C GLN A 809 -36.61 -12.25 17.20
N ARG A 810 -36.96 -10.97 17.00
CA ARG A 810 -37.64 -10.49 15.77
C ARG A 810 -36.91 -10.88 14.48
N TYR A 811 -35.59 -11.05 14.55
CA TYR A 811 -34.75 -11.49 13.43
C TYR A 811 -34.26 -12.94 13.58
N ASN A 812 -34.85 -13.72 14.49
CA ASN A 812 -34.44 -15.08 14.80
C ASN A 812 -32.94 -15.20 15.14
N ALA A 813 -32.43 -14.25 15.94
CA ALA A 813 -31.04 -14.24 16.35
C ALA A 813 -30.67 -15.54 17.08
N ARG A 814 -29.70 -16.27 16.55
CA ARG A 814 -29.22 -17.54 17.11
C ARG A 814 -27.69 -17.56 17.17
N LEU A 815 -27.15 -18.00 18.29
CA LEU A 815 -25.71 -18.23 18.43
C LEU A 815 -25.26 -19.29 17.42
N LEU A 816 -24.10 -19.07 16.80
CA LEU A 816 -23.44 -20.08 15.99
C LEU A 816 -22.96 -21.23 16.89
N ASP A 817 -23.50 -22.42 16.65
CA ASP A 817 -23.35 -23.62 17.48
C ASP A 817 -22.24 -24.58 16.99
N ILE A 818 -21.29 -24.06 16.21
CA ILE A 818 -20.13 -24.81 15.75
C ILE A 818 -19.03 -24.75 16.84
N PRO A 819 -18.61 -25.89 17.44
CA PRO A 819 -17.57 -25.89 18.46
C PRO A 819 -16.22 -25.38 17.92
N MET A 820 -15.52 -24.58 18.74
CA MET A 820 -14.16 -24.14 18.46
C MET A 820 -13.19 -25.34 18.37
N PRO A 821 -12.44 -25.50 17.26
CA PRO A 821 -11.39 -26.50 17.17
C PRO A 821 -10.36 -26.35 18.30
N GLY A 822 -10.15 -27.43 19.06
CA GLY A 822 -9.33 -27.45 20.28
C GLY A 822 -10.13 -27.38 21.60
N CYS A 823 -11.43 -27.10 21.55
CA CYS A 823 -12.31 -26.98 22.72
C CYS A 823 -13.43 -28.02 22.76
N GLU A 824 -13.41 -29.03 21.89
CA GLU A 824 -14.49 -30.02 21.71
C GLU A 824 -14.66 -30.96 22.91
N HIS A 825 -13.66 -31.03 23.79
CA HIS A 825 -13.69 -31.85 25.00
C HIS A 825 -14.50 -31.22 26.14
N TYR A 826 -14.83 -29.92 26.04
CA TYR A 826 -15.77 -29.26 26.95
C TYR A 826 -17.19 -29.36 26.40
N ARG A 827 -18.17 -29.43 27.30
CA ARG A 827 -19.58 -29.30 26.91
C ARG A 827 -19.79 -27.92 26.28
N PHE A 828 -20.32 -27.88 25.05
CA PHE A 828 -20.65 -26.61 24.39
C PHE A 828 -21.53 -25.73 25.29
N ASP A 829 -21.31 -24.42 25.25
CA ASP A 829 -21.97 -23.42 26.10
C ASP A 829 -21.77 -23.61 27.62
N SER A 830 -20.72 -24.32 28.06
CA SER A 830 -20.23 -24.29 29.44
C SER A 830 -19.23 -23.15 29.67
N ASP A 831 -19.02 -22.76 30.92
CA ASP A 831 -18.02 -21.74 31.25
C ASP A 831 -16.60 -22.19 30.87
N ASP A 832 -16.27 -23.48 31.06
CA ASP A 832 -14.98 -24.03 30.65
C ASP A 832 -14.81 -24.01 29.12
N TYR A 833 -15.87 -24.29 28.36
CA TYR A 833 -15.85 -24.12 26.92
C TYR A 833 -15.58 -22.66 26.53
N TRP A 834 -16.24 -21.69 27.17
CA TRP A 834 -16.03 -20.28 26.86
C TRP A 834 -14.64 -19.76 27.27
N LYS A 835 -14.07 -20.25 28.37
CA LYS A 835 -12.66 -20.00 28.73
C LYS A 835 -11.71 -20.55 27.67
N CYS A 836 -11.95 -21.77 27.19
CA CYS A 836 -11.18 -22.36 26.09
C CYS A 836 -11.34 -21.54 24.79
N PHE A 837 -12.56 -21.14 24.46
CA PHE A 837 -12.87 -20.33 23.29
C PHE A 837 -12.10 -18.99 23.32
N SER A 838 -12.12 -18.26 24.44
CA SER A 838 -11.43 -16.96 24.58
C SER A 838 -9.90 -17.07 24.40
N ARG A 839 -9.29 -18.18 24.85
CA ARG A 839 -7.87 -18.48 24.60
C ARG A 839 -7.58 -18.81 23.13
N HIS A 840 -8.49 -19.49 22.45
CA HIS A 840 -8.31 -19.82 21.04
C HIS A 840 -8.52 -18.60 20.15
N ALA A 841 -9.67 -17.96 20.28
CA ALA A 841 -10.07 -16.82 19.50
C ALA A 841 -9.77 -15.49 20.21
N THR A 842 -8.60 -15.40 20.84
CA THR A 842 -8.15 -14.17 21.48
C THR A 842 -8.02 -13.06 20.44
N PHE A 843 -8.71 -11.95 20.67
CA PHE A 843 -8.69 -10.81 19.78
C PHE A 843 -8.20 -9.58 20.54
N THR A 844 -7.12 -8.96 20.05
CA THR A 844 -6.70 -7.63 20.53
C THR A 844 -7.56 -6.57 19.86
N ILE A 845 -7.98 -5.56 20.61
CA ILE A 845 -8.65 -4.37 20.04
C ILE A 845 -7.61 -3.25 19.78
N TYR A 846 -6.32 -3.59 19.85
CA TYR A 846 -5.18 -2.74 19.49
C TYR A 846 -5.02 -1.51 20.39
N HIS A 847 -5.47 -1.60 21.65
CA HIS A 847 -5.48 -0.58 22.69
C HIS A 847 -4.25 -0.64 23.59
N HIS A 848 -3.08 -0.85 22.98
CA HIS A 848 -1.81 -1.00 23.71
C HIS A 848 -1.42 0.26 24.49
N VAL A 849 -1.08 0.10 25.77
CA VAL A 849 -0.65 1.18 26.68
C VAL A 849 0.45 0.74 27.66
N GLY A 850 0.94 1.68 28.49
CA GLY A 850 1.63 1.38 29.76
C GLY A 850 3.12 1.10 29.71
N THR A 851 3.71 0.92 28.53
CA THR A 851 5.12 0.54 28.37
C THR A 851 6.16 1.61 28.73
N CYS A 852 5.73 2.85 28.91
CA CYS A 852 6.50 3.96 29.46
C CYS A 852 5.72 4.65 30.58
N LYS A 853 5.06 3.86 31.44
CA LYS A 853 4.17 4.26 32.53
C LYS A 853 4.61 5.55 33.24
N MET A 854 3.67 6.50 33.41
CA MET A 854 3.86 7.65 34.29
C MET A 854 3.72 7.27 35.77
N GLY A 855 4.52 7.90 36.62
CA GLY A 855 4.43 7.74 38.06
C GLY A 855 5.42 8.61 38.81
N PRO A 856 5.24 8.77 40.13
CA PRO A 856 6.18 9.52 40.96
C PRO A 856 7.54 8.82 40.97
N ARG A 857 8.62 9.57 41.21
CA ARG A 857 10.00 9.03 41.19
C ARG A 857 10.23 7.85 42.17
N LYS A 858 9.40 7.75 43.21
CA LYS A 858 9.43 6.64 44.18
C LYS A 858 8.76 5.35 43.70
N ASP A 859 7.96 5.41 42.63
CA ASP A 859 7.37 4.23 41.99
C ASP A 859 8.45 3.55 41.14
N PRO A 860 8.93 2.34 41.52
CA PRO A 860 9.99 1.65 40.78
C PRO A 860 9.52 1.15 39.40
N THR A 861 8.23 1.22 39.10
CA THR A 861 7.64 0.83 37.81
C THR A 861 7.44 2.02 36.85
N ALA A 862 7.75 3.25 37.29
CA ALA A 862 7.57 4.46 36.49
C ALA A 862 8.75 4.73 35.54
N VAL A 863 8.45 5.23 34.35
CA VAL A 863 9.42 5.64 33.32
C VAL A 863 9.41 7.16 33.14
N VAL A 864 8.23 7.78 33.20
CA VAL A 864 8.08 9.24 33.13
C VAL A 864 7.42 9.80 34.39
N ASP A 865 7.65 11.07 34.69
CA ASP A 865 6.94 11.77 35.75
C ASP A 865 5.54 12.27 35.31
N ALA A 866 4.79 12.88 36.22
CA ALA A 866 3.45 13.43 35.93
C ALA A 866 3.45 14.59 34.90
N ARG A 867 4.63 15.14 34.56
CA ARG A 867 4.82 16.10 33.45
C ARG A 867 5.39 15.43 32.20
N LEU A 868 5.34 14.10 32.14
CA LEU A 868 5.74 13.28 30.99
C LEU A 868 7.25 13.31 30.67
N ARG A 869 8.08 13.78 31.62
CA ARG A 869 9.54 13.81 31.48
C ARG A 869 10.14 12.48 31.87
N VAL A 870 11.08 11.97 31.07
CA VAL A 870 11.75 10.70 31.37
C VAL A 870 12.59 10.84 32.64
N HIS A 871 12.41 9.93 33.60
CA HIS A 871 13.12 9.98 34.87
C HIS A 871 14.64 9.93 34.67
N GLY A 872 15.36 10.79 35.37
CA GLY A 872 16.82 10.83 35.35
C GLY A 872 17.45 11.43 34.08
N VAL A 873 16.67 11.81 33.06
CA VAL A 873 17.17 12.32 31.78
C VAL A 873 16.57 13.71 31.49
N LYS A 874 17.40 14.68 31.10
CA LYS A 874 16.94 16.03 30.75
C LYS A 874 16.61 16.15 29.26
N GLY A 875 15.66 17.03 28.91
CA GLY A 875 15.34 17.37 27.52
C GLY A 875 14.67 16.24 26.72
N LEU A 876 14.05 15.27 27.42
CA LEU A 876 13.37 14.13 26.82
C LEU A 876 12.00 13.89 27.46
N ARG A 877 10.97 13.79 26.63
CA ARG A 877 9.61 13.37 27.03
C ARG A 877 9.11 12.20 26.21
N VAL A 878 8.17 11.47 26.78
CA VAL A 878 7.32 10.51 26.06
C VAL A 878 5.89 11.00 26.16
N ILE A 879 5.23 11.22 25.02
CA ILE A 879 3.87 11.76 24.97
C ILE A 879 3.10 10.95 23.93
N ASP A 880 2.56 9.83 24.37
CA ASP A 880 1.65 8.95 23.64
C ASP A 880 1.01 7.92 24.61
N ALA A 881 0.29 6.94 24.08
CA ALA A 881 -0.39 5.90 24.86
C ALA A 881 0.49 5.07 25.80
N SER A 882 1.81 5.02 25.58
CA SER A 882 2.76 4.29 26.43
C SER A 882 2.80 4.80 27.87
N ILE A 883 2.42 6.05 28.12
CA ILE A 883 2.53 6.67 29.45
C ILE A 883 1.36 6.34 30.38
N MET A 884 0.23 5.85 29.85
CA MET A 884 -0.96 5.58 30.65
C MET A 884 -0.63 4.49 31.69
N PRO A 885 -0.77 4.75 33.00
CA PRO A 885 -0.38 3.78 34.02
C PRO A 885 -1.27 2.55 34.00
N ASP A 886 -2.56 2.74 33.72
CA ASP A 886 -3.53 1.69 33.43
C ASP A 886 -4.38 2.07 32.22
N VAL A 887 -4.83 1.07 31.47
CA VAL A 887 -5.73 1.29 30.32
C VAL A 887 -7.07 1.83 30.82
N PRO A 888 -7.60 2.93 30.24
CA PRO A 888 -8.91 3.45 30.63
C PRO A 888 -10.01 2.55 30.06
N ALA A 889 -11.16 2.45 30.71
CA ALA A 889 -12.33 1.70 30.25
C ALA A 889 -12.96 2.37 29.01
N GLY A 890 -12.34 2.17 27.86
CA GLY A 890 -12.74 2.71 26.56
C GLY A 890 -11.62 2.61 25.51
N HIS A 891 -11.93 2.99 24.29
CA HIS A 891 -11.02 3.01 23.16
C HIS A 891 -9.96 4.11 23.32
N THR A 892 -8.69 3.78 23.10
CA THR A 892 -7.55 4.58 23.60
C THR A 892 -7.14 5.75 22.71
N ASN A 893 -7.78 5.95 21.55
CA ASN A 893 -7.40 7.02 20.63
C ASN A 893 -7.67 8.41 21.23
N ALA A 894 -8.86 8.66 21.80
CA ALA A 894 -9.18 9.97 22.38
C ALA A 894 -8.31 10.28 23.62
N PRO A 895 -8.11 9.35 24.58
CA PRO A 895 -7.13 9.54 25.66
C PRO A 895 -5.72 9.88 25.15
N THR A 896 -5.28 9.26 24.05
CA THR A 896 -3.95 9.55 23.46
C THR A 896 -3.87 10.97 22.87
N ILE A 897 -4.94 11.45 22.22
CA ILE A 897 -5.01 12.81 21.68
C ILE A 897 -5.07 13.84 22.82
N MET A 898 -5.85 13.55 23.88
CA MET A 898 -5.90 14.35 25.10
C MET A 898 -4.51 14.47 25.76
N ILE A 899 -3.75 13.38 25.85
CA ILE A 899 -2.36 13.39 26.32
C ILE A 899 -1.49 14.31 25.45
N GLY A 900 -1.69 14.30 24.13
CA GLY A 900 -1.02 15.22 23.20
C GLY A 900 -1.34 16.69 23.47
N GLU A 901 -2.63 17.03 23.64
CA GLU A 901 -3.09 18.38 23.95
C GLU A 901 -2.54 18.89 25.28
N LYS A 902 -2.67 18.08 26.34
CA LYS A 902 -2.18 18.42 27.68
C LYS A 902 -0.66 18.50 27.72
N GLY A 903 0.03 17.57 27.05
CA GLY A 903 1.47 17.54 26.94
C GLY A 903 2.05 18.76 26.23
N ALA A 904 1.37 19.26 25.18
CA ALA A 904 1.77 20.50 24.52
C ALA A 904 1.69 21.71 25.46
N ASP A 905 0.60 21.85 26.24
CA ASP A 905 0.46 22.94 27.19
C ASP A 905 1.47 22.82 28.35
N MET A 906 1.78 21.61 28.81
CA MET A 906 2.86 21.39 29.79
C MET A 906 4.23 21.86 29.27
N ILE A 907 4.53 21.62 27.99
CA ILE A 907 5.78 22.10 27.37
C ILE A 907 5.77 23.63 27.27
N LYS A 908 4.67 24.23 26.84
CA LYS A 908 4.53 25.70 26.78
C LYS A 908 4.70 26.36 28.15
N GLN A 909 4.14 25.77 29.21
CA GLN A 909 4.36 26.21 30.59
C GLN A 909 5.83 26.09 31.02
N ASP A 910 6.47 24.94 30.75
CA ASP A 910 7.85 24.68 31.17
C ASP A 910 8.87 25.59 30.45
N TRP A 911 8.47 26.19 29.32
CA TRP A 911 9.27 27.14 28.55
C TRP A 911 8.69 28.57 28.55
N ASN A 912 7.82 28.90 29.52
CA ASN A 912 7.27 30.24 29.80
C ASN A 912 6.45 30.92 28.68
N GLU A 913 5.73 30.15 27.84
CA GLU A 913 4.86 30.69 26.77
C GLU A 913 3.36 30.68 27.12
N LEU A 914 2.98 30.01 28.21
CA LEU A 914 1.63 30.09 28.79
C LEU A 914 1.77 30.65 30.20
N THR A 915 1.19 31.83 30.43
CA THR A 915 1.00 32.40 31.78
C THR A 915 -0.35 32.01 32.34
#